data_AF-A0A3M8DQR7-F1
#
_entry.id   AF-A0A3M8DQR7-F1
#
_cell.length_a   1.000
_cell.length_b   1.000
_cell.length_c   1.000
_cell.angle_alpha   90.00
_cell.angle_beta   90.00
_cell.angle_gamma   90.00
#
_symmetry.space_group_name_H-M   'P 1'
#
loop_
_entity.id
_entity.type
_entity.pdbx_description
1 polymer ?
#
loop_
_entity_poly.entity_id
_entity_poly.type
_entity_poly.pdbx_seq_one_letter_code
_entity_poly.pdbx_strand_id
1 'polypeptide(L)'
;MSQQLILQQYYTRARQGIFRSNEGYDTIAKSESLDNNFIKKMLHPFCGYDAPKELQKRGERDVSLYPESLVCFHSETGELILGRSVYVGADFTGQRNTFFTHNYVIPPSRRDEFLKAPAKIFTAGGFVSHHQAEGEKSLPELTAIPQNSLSQAGANPRQVLSQEGIDEKLFKQLLYAVISSITSKKKVYVILNADVSESSLRARELLRVVYDALPYELRRHFGFMTYSSEPQSKKYINVMFVEKGSIRAGDQQIEKDFLFDFPNQRFANVDLQGASHEYLDFAWHTLERPHIRERFYDFVEEVLAGADSSITMRIATYYQLAAFYQIEQGIVELYKRNKAGILHTLAEYAGNDSLRQKQRLHELFMGLFQEENRALTGGNLPTLDVLKAIVAYYPHVQSEAVQEQFAAYFINVLKLAKEAGAHTEAAEFYKLLQACEPLFSLVINASLQNPKVVKPVFEEFAVERLGACRTVSEVQKEIRYWSALAEQSLQNRVFQERAQARMLELFDGERDQLGALLELHTFLADFTRQRTWAEEIIASAERKFLAGIKLESLGRDAFEKIVAILREKPQVFLQVFLQELDPQSRREAKILLAAGELLENTQVFDPEQFYKEMSRDDASTTQRMLQSLLEGPFGKEQFLTVTFAFYNPDSPQAASYRFYDMLCYIKRKGGADNAFDFIVWSMSRHIFFTKRTLLASYKEGLKQYLTRDVPDELRDKQSRKKWYGIKHPELRKVLEEVADETSGGLSRFFRKYMDKLLIGVAGVISIGVIAWVVMLSMGDPSPAQMPQQPVVNNNGDNQENPGSQPSTGQQTDPGTAPTGTTPNGTVPGNESVPASTTPAGPNDPTKAGQTPSPATDSGKPASPGKTEQQGAGQAPTVGSGSTNTGTQTKTPATGNNPATAKP
;
A
#
# COMPACT_ATOMS: atom_id res chain seq x y z
N MET A 1 -24.21 -46.83 -6.24
CA MET A 1 -25.54 -46.26 -6.59
C MET A 1 -25.96 -46.85 -7.92
N SER A 2 -27.26 -47.02 -8.18
CA SER A 2 -27.76 -47.38 -9.51
C SER A 2 -27.52 -46.23 -10.50
N GLN A 3 -27.22 -46.54 -11.75
CA GLN A 3 -27.05 -45.54 -12.81
C GLN A 3 -28.42 -44.95 -13.14
N GLN A 4 -28.54 -43.61 -13.12
CA GLN A 4 -29.78 -42.95 -13.54
C GLN A 4 -30.00 -43.14 -15.04
N LEU A 5 -31.24 -43.49 -15.40
CA LEU A 5 -31.64 -43.77 -16.77
C LEU A 5 -31.99 -42.48 -17.52
N ILE A 6 -32.00 -42.57 -18.84
CA ILE A 6 -32.35 -41.50 -19.77
C ILE A 6 -33.85 -41.62 -20.07
N LEU A 7 -34.59 -40.54 -19.89
CA LEU A 7 -36.05 -40.53 -19.97
C LEU A 7 -36.52 -40.07 -21.36
N GLN A 8 -37.70 -40.50 -21.78
CA GLN A 8 -38.26 -40.22 -23.11
C GLN A 8 -39.60 -39.47 -23.04
N GLN A 9 -39.88 -38.65 -24.06
CA GLN A 9 -41.18 -37.99 -24.27
C GLN A 9 -41.51 -37.94 -25.78
N TYR A 10 -42.71 -38.39 -26.15
CA TYR A 10 -43.29 -38.21 -27.49
C TYR A 10 -44.38 -37.13 -27.47
N TYR A 11 -44.34 -36.21 -28.44
CA TYR A 11 -45.28 -35.10 -28.59
C TYR A 11 -45.70 -34.93 -30.05
N THR A 12 -47.00 -34.81 -30.30
CA THR A 12 -47.60 -34.56 -31.63
C THR A 12 -49.07 -34.15 -31.45
N ARG A 13 -49.82 -33.97 -32.55
CA ARG A 13 -51.26 -33.78 -32.51
C ARG A 13 -52.00 -35.12 -32.53
N ALA A 14 -52.80 -35.37 -31.51
CA ALA A 14 -53.58 -36.60 -31.34
C ALA A 14 -55.02 -36.30 -30.87
N ARG A 15 -55.87 -37.33 -30.86
CA ARG A 15 -57.24 -37.27 -30.31
C ARG A 15 -57.27 -37.04 -28.80
N GLN A 16 -56.24 -37.55 -28.10
CA GLN A 16 -56.04 -37.45 -26.66
C GLN A 16 -54.54 -37.53 -26.37
N GLY A 17 -54.06 -36.83 -25.35
CA GLY A 17 -52.69 -36.92 -24.83
C GLY A 17 -52.61 -37.48 -23.41
N ILE A 18 -51.61 -37.02 -22.66
CA ILE A 18 -51.42 -37.27 -21.22
C ILE A 18 -52.05 -36.14 -20.38
N PHE A 19 -52.10 -34.91 -20.91
CA PHE A 19 -52.62 -33.74 -20.18
C PHE A 19 -53.96 -33.24 -20.71
N ARG A 20 -54.35 -33.61 -21.93
CA ARG A 20 -55.61 -33.19 -22.57
C ARG A 20 -56.43 -34.40 -23.02
N SER A 21 -57.71 -34.40 -22.63
CA SER A 21 -58.71 -35.38 -23.06
C SER A 21 -59.21 -35.17 -24.50
N ASN A 22 -58.97 -33.98 -25.05
CA ASN A 22 -59.54 -33.50 -26.30
C ASN A 22 -58.46 -33.36 -27.38
N GLU A 23 -58.87 -33.29 -28.65
CA GLU A 23 -57.96 -33.13 -29.77
C GLU A 23 -57.03 -31.90 -29.62
N GLY A 24 -55.74 -32.11 -29.87
CA GLY A 24 -54.76 -31.05 -29.94
C GLY A 24 -53.33 -31.57 -29.94
N TYR A 25 -52.37 -30.64 -29.96
CA TYR A 25 -50.97 -30.94 -29.67
C TYR A 25 -50.79 -31.16 -28.16
N ASP A 26 -50.22 -32.30 -27.78
CA ASP A 26 -49.91 -32.67 -26.40
C ASP A 26 -48.80 -33.74 -26.35
N THR A 27 -48.26 -33.99 -25.15
CA THR A 27 -47.49 -35.22 -24.92
C THR A 27 -48.43 -36.42 -25.04
N ILE A 28 -48.07 -37.40 -25.85
CA ILE A 28 -48.87 -38.62 -26.08
C ILE A 28 -48.34 -39.84 -25.31
N ALA A 29 -47.01 -39.90 -25.09
CA ALA A 29 -46.35 -40.93 -24.30
C ALA A 29 -45.12 -40.35 -23.58
N LYS A 30 -44.77 -40.87 -22.40
CA LYS A 30 -43.61 -40.45 -21.61
C LYS A 30 -43.02 -41.61 -20.79
N SER A 31 -41.76 -41.51 -20.38
CA SER A 31 -41.23 -42.39 -19.32
C SER A 31 -41.88 -42.10 -17.97
N GLU A 32 -42.05 -43.12 -17.14
CA GLU A 32 -42.87 -43.04 -15.92
C GLU A 32 -42.34 -42.02 -14.92
N SER A 33 -41.02 -42.01 -14.66
CA SER A 33 -40.39 -41.07 -13.73
C SER A 33 -40.28 -39.62 -14.26
N LEU A 34 -40.53 -39.37 -15.55
CA LEU A 34 -40.40 -38.03 -16.14
C LEU A 34 -41.52 -37.10 -15.65
N ASP A 35 -41.19 -36.07 -14.88
CA ASP A 35 -42.19 -35.19 -14.25
C ASP A 35 -43.06 -34.41 -15.26
N ASN A 36 -44.35 -34.31 -14.92
CA ASN A 36 -45.37 -33.66 -15.71
C ASN A 36 -45.22 -32.12 -15.75
N ASN A 37 -44.64 -31.49 -14.73
CA ASN A 37 -44.38 -30.05 -14.74
C ASN A 37 -43.10 -29.73 -15.51
N PHE A 38 -42.06 -30.56 -15.41
CA PHE A 38 -40.85 -30.50 -16.23
C PHE A 38 -41.22 -30.57 -17.72
N ILE A 39 -42.04 -31.56 -18.13
CA ILE A 39 -42.52 -31.65 -19.52
C ILE A 39 -43.20 -30.34 -19.98
N LYS A 40 -44.14 -29.81 -19.19
CA LYS A 40 -44.92 -28.61 -19.55
C LYS A 40 -44.10 -27.32 -19.54
N LYS A 41 -43.13 -27.17 -18.65
CA LYS A 41 -42.32 -25.94 -18.47
C LYS A 41 -41.04 -25.94 -19.30
N MET A 42 -40.39 -27.10 -19.46
CA MET A 42 -39.07 -27.24 -20.06
C MET A 42 -39.09 -27.85 -21.46
N LEU A 43 -39.94 -28.84 -21.74
CA LEU A 43 -39.93 -29.54 -23.03
C LEU A 43 -40.93 -28.98 -24.04
N HIS A 44 -42.17 -28.72 -23.62
CA HIS A 44 -43.24 -28.16 -24.48
C HIS A 44 -42.84 -26.90 -25.26
N PRO A 45 -42.05 -25.94 -24.73
CA PRO A 45 -41.57 -24.77 -25.50
C PRO A 45 -40.66 -25.10 -26.70
N PHE A 46 -40.13 -26.33 -26.80
CA PHE A 46 -39.30 -26.81 -27.91
C PHE A 46 -39.99 -27.90 -28.74
N CYS A 47 -41.15 -28.39 -28.30
CA CYS A 47 -42.04 -29.28 -29.05
C CYS A 47 -42.78 -28.51 -30.17
N GLY A 48 -42.03 -28.04 -31.17
CA GLY A 48 -42.55 -27.33 -32.33
C GLY A 48 -41.74 -27.62 -33.60
N TYR A 49 -42.38 -27.47 -34.75
CA TYR A 49 -41.73 -27.52 -36.07
C TYR A 49 -42.58 -26.79 -37.11
N ASP A 50 -41.95 -25.83 -37.80
CA ASP A 50 -42.54 -25.09 -38.91
C ASP A 50 -41.85 -25.53 -40.21
N ALA A 51 -42.62 -26.13 -41.13
CA ALA A 51 -42.09 -26.63 -42.39
C ALA A 51 -41.50 -25.51 -43.27
N PRO A 52 -40.44 -25.77 -44.06
CA PRO A 52 -39.77 -24.73 -44.85
C PRO A 52 -40.71 -24.10 -45.88
N LYS A 53 -40.66 -22.78 -46.00
CA LYS A 53 -41.45 -22.00 -46.96
C LYS A 53 -41.10 -22.37 -48.40
N GLU A 54 -39.87 -22.77 -48.68
CA GLU A 54 -39.44 -23.29 -49.98
C GLU A 54 -40.19 -24.56 -50.37
N LEU A 55 -40.23 -25.58 -49.50
CA LEU A 55 -40.94 -26.84 -49.76
C LEU A 55 -42.46 -26.64 -49.80
N GLN A 56 -43.00 -25.80 -48.91
CA GLN A 56 -44.42 -25.42 -48.93
C GLN A 56 -44.83 -24.75 -50.25
N LYS A 57 -44.03 -23.82 -50.79
CA LYS A 57 -44.29 -23.15 -52.08
C LYS A 57 -44.24 -24.11 -53.27
N ARG A 58 -43.37 -25.12 -53.21
CA ARG A 58 -43.26 -26.19 -54.23
C ARG A 58 -44.40 -27.22 -54.12
N GLY A 59 -45.15 -27.24 -53.01
CA GLY A 59 -46.22 -28.21 -52.77
C GLY A 59 -45.71 -29.62 -52.47
N GLU A 60 -44.51 -29.72 -51.89
CA GLU A 60 -43.81 -30.99 -51.69
C GLU A 60 -44.61 -31.99 -50.83
N ARG A 61 -44.51 -33.27 -51.17
CA ARG A 61 -45.19 -34.39 -50.53
C ARG A 61 -44.24 -35.43 -49.97
N ASP A 62 -43.00 -35.50 -50.46
CA ASP A 62 -42.00 -36.38 -49.87
C ASP A 62 -41.52 -35.81 -48.52
N VAL A 63 -41.99 -36.45 -47.44
CA VAL A 63 -41.65 -36.11 -46.06
C VAL A 63 -40.13 -36.22 -45.79
N SER A 64 -39.41 -37.05 -46.53
CA SER A 64 -37.95 -37.23 -46.35
C SER A 64 -37.12 -36.02 -46.79
N LEU A 65 -37.68 -35.14 -47.62
CA LEU A 65 -37.02 -33.89 -48.05
C LEU A 65 -37.17 -32.76 -47.02
N TYR A 66 -37.96 -32.94 -45.95
CA TYR A 66 -38.14 -31.93 -44.90
C TYR A 66 -37.02 -32.07 -43.85
N PRO A 67 -36.21 -31.01 -43.60
CA PRO A 67 -35.08 -31.10 -42.69
C PRO A 67 -35.54 -31.36 -41.25
N GLU A 68 -34.95 -32.35 -40.58
CA GLU A 68 -35.21 -32.60 -39.15
C GLU A 68 -34.67 -31.44 -38.28
N SER A 69 -35.37 -31.04 -37.23
CA SER A 69 -34.85 -30.08 -36.24
C SER A 69 -34.31 -30.85 -35.03
N LEU A 70 -32.99 -31.04 -34.97
CA LEU A 70 -32.31 -31.48 -33.75
C LEU A 70 -32.13 -30.26 -32.85
N VAL A 71 -32.57 -30.37 -31.60
CA VAL A 71 -32.41 -29.36 -30.55
C VAL A 71 -31.64 -29.94 -29.37
N CYS A 72 -30.69 -29.17 -28.86
CA CYS A 72 -29.85 -29.51 -27.71
C CYS A 72 -29.89 -28.33 -26.73
N PHE A 73 -30.19 -28.56 -25.46
CA PHE A 73 -30.12 -27.50 -24.43
C PHE A 73 -30.03 -28.07 -23.00
N HIS A 74 -29.72 -27.18 -22.06
CA HIS A 74 -29.64 -27.49 -20.63
C HIS A 74 -30.81 -26.89 -19.86
N SER A 75 -31.31 -27.60 -18.86
CA SER A 75 -32.30 -27.10 -17.90
C SER A 75 -31.64 -26.31 -16.75
N GLU A 76 -32.44 -25.55 -16.01
CA GLU A 76 -32.01 -24.92 -14.75
C GLU A 76 -31.70 -25.95 -13.65
N THR A 77 -32.23 -27.18 -13.76
CA THR A 77 -31.98 -28.32 -12.88
C THR A 77 -30.79 -29.19 -13.31
N GLY A 78 -30.15 -28.89 -14.45
CA GLY A 78 -28.89 -29.50 -14.90
C GLY A 78 -29.01 -30.70 -15.84
N GLU A 79 -30.22 -31.11 -16.23
CA GLU A 79 -30.42 -32.09 -17.30
C GLU A 79 -29.85 -31.59 -18.63
N LEU A 80 -29.47 -32.52 -19.50
CA LEU A 80 -29.26 -32.28 -20.93
C LEU A 80 -30.46 -32.82 -21.69
N ILE A 81 -31.07 -32.00 -22.53
CA ILE A 81 -32.21 -32.38 -23.37
C ILE A 81 -31.71 -32.50 -24.81
N LEU A 82 -31.96 -33.67 -25.42
CA LEU A 82 -31.73 -33.90 -26.85
C LEU A 82 -33.08 -34.21 -27.52
N GLY A 83 -33.62 -33.23 -28.24
CA GLY A 83 -34.88 -33.33 -28.95
C GLY A 83 -34.71 -33.44 -30.44
N ARG A 84 -35.59 -34.19 -31.11
CA ARG A 84 -35.79 -34.11 -32.56
C ARG A 84 -37.25 -33.86 -32.89
N SER A 85 -37.52 -32.76 -33.58
CA SER A 85 -38.81 -32.49 -34.24
C SER A 85 -38.70 -32.74 -35.75
N VAL A 86 -39.70 -33.41 -36.34
CA VAL A 86 -39.79 -33.69 -37.78
C VAL A 86 -41.18 -33.37 -38.33
N TYR A 87 -41.24 -32.94 -39.60
CA TYR A 87 -42.48 -32.96 -40.37
C TYR A 87 -42.96 -34.39 -40.56
N VAL A 88 -44.28 -34.63 -40.58
CA VAL A 88 -44.85 -35.97 -40.82
C VAL A 88 -46.00 -35.98 -41.84
N GLY A 89 -46.19 -34.90 -42.59
CA GLY A 89 -47.34 -34.75 -43.48
C GLY A 89 -48.63 -34.51 -42.71
N ALA A 90 -49.73 -35.12 -43.16
CA ALA A 90 -51.07 -34.92 -42.59
C ALA A 90 -51.25 -35.63 -41.24
N ASP A 91 -52.07 -35.03 -40.37
CA ASP A 91 -52.49 -35.59 -39.08
C ASP A 91 -53.50 -36.75 -39.21
N PHE A 92 -53.93 -37.30 -38.07
CA PHE A 92 -54.92 -38.39 -38.00
C PHE A 92 -56.32 -38.05 -38.57
N THR A 93 -56.59 -36.79 -38.94
CA THR A 93 -57.81 -36.37 -39.64
C THR A 93 -57.62 -36.29 -41.15
N GLY A 94 -56.38 -36.25 -41.64
CA GLY A 94 -56.03 -36.02 -43.03
C GLY A 94 -56.17 -34.57 -43.51
N GLN A 95 -56.71 -33.66 -42.67
CA GLN A 95 -57.10 -32.30 -43.10
C GLN A 95 -56.02 -31.23 -42.90
N ARG A 96 -55.04 -31.47 -42.03
CA ARG A 96 -54.01 -30.49 -41.66
C ARG A 96 -52.67 -31.18 -41.50
N ASN A 97 -51.60 -30.48 -41.83
CA ASN A 97 -50.25 -30.98 -41.62
C ASN A 97 -49.86 -30.88 -40.13
N THR A 98 -49.00 -31.79 -39.69
CA THR A 98 -48.50 -31.87 -38.31
C THR A 98 -47.01 -32.25 -38.28
N PHE A 99 -46.43 -32.17 -37.09
CA PHE A 99 -45.08 -32.59 -36.79
C PHE A 99 -45.08 -33.63 -35.65
N PHE A 100 -43.93 -34.28 -35.46
CA PHE A 100 -43.68 -35.19 -34.35
C PHE A 100 -42.37 -34.80 -33.66
N THR A 101 -42.38 -34.68 -32.33
CA THR A 101 -41.19 -34.43 -31.51
C THR A 101 -40.93 -35.63 -30.59
N HIS A 102 -39.70 -36.14 -30.60
CA HIS A 102 -39.17 -37.03 -29.56
C HIS A 102 -38.04 -36.34 -28.81
N ASN A 103 -38.18 -36.21 -27.48
CA ASN A 103 -37.14 -35.70 -26.59
C ASN A 103 -36.56 -36.81 -25.70
N TYR A 104 -35.23 -36.92 -25.68
CA TYR A 104 -34.46 -37.58 -24.63
C TYR A 104 -34.10 -36.58 -23.52
N VAL A 105 -34.22 -36.99 -22.26
CA VAL A 105 -33.80 -36.23 -21.09
C VAL A 105 -32.71 -37.01 -20.36
N ILE A 106 -31.48 -36.51 -20.44
CA ILE A 106 -30.29 -37.10 -19.83
C ILE A 106 -30.14 -36.48 -18.43
N PRO A 107 -30.07 -37.29 -17.35
CA PRO A 107 -30.01 -36.79 -15.98
C PRO A 107 -28.70 -36.03 -15.69
N PRO A 108 -28.68 -35.09 -14.73
CA PRO A 108 -27.52 -34.23 -14.48
C PRO A 108 -26.24 -35.01 -14.17
N SER A 109 -26.37 -36.13 -13.43
CA SER A 109 -25.29 -37.07 -13.08
C SER A 109 -24.59 -37.71 -14.29
N ARG A 110 -25.20 -37.64 -15.48
CA ARG A 110 -24.68 -38.20 -16.74
C ARG A 110 -24.46 -37.16 -17.82
N ARG A 111 -24.79 -35.89 -17.59
CA ARG A 111 -24.62 -34.80 -18.57
C ARG A 111 -23.21 -34.81 -19.19
N ASP A 112 -22.19 -34.80 -18.35
CA ASP A 112 -20.79 -34.69 -18.76
C ASP A 112 -20.28 -35.94 -19.54
N GLU A 113 -20.97 -37.08 -19.42
CA GLU A 113 -20.78 -38.31 -20.23
C GLU A 113 -21.01 -38.07 -21.73
N PHE A 114 -21.83 -37.06 -22.06
CA PHE A 114 -22.15 -36.59 -23.41
C PHE A 114 -21.32 -35.36 -23.78
N LEU A 115 -21.07 -34.43 -22.83
CA LEU A 115 -20.29 -33.22 -23.11
C LEU A 115 -18.82 -33.52 -23.45
N LYS A 116 -18.20 -34.52 -22.80
CA LYS A 116 -16.84 -34.96 -23.13
C LYS A 116 -16.76 -35.85 -24.37
N ALA A 117 -17.88 -36.42 -24.84
CA ALA A 117 -17.94 -37.28 -26.03
C ALA A 117 -19.01 -36.80 -27.02
N PRO A 118 -18.79 -35.69 -27.76
CA PRO A 118 -19.83 -35.00 -28.54
C PRO A 118 -20.47 -35.84 -29.65
N ALA A 119 -19.80 -36.92 -30.08
CA ALA A 119 -20.43 -37.96 -30.90
C ALA A 119 -21.79 -38.39 -30.30
N LYS A 120 -21.91 -38.65 -29.01
CA LYS A 120 -23.18 -39.09 -28.37
C LYS A 120 -24.35 -38.11 -28.53
N ILE A 121 -24.06 -36.85 -28.86
CA ILE A 121 -25.03 -35.81 -29.21
C ILE A 121 -25.26 -35.81 -30.73
N PHE A 122 -24.21 -35.68 -31.54
CA PHE A 122 -24.33 -35.49 -32.99
C PHE A 122 -24.61 -36.77 -33.79
N THR A 123 -24.31 -37.96 -33.25
CA THR A 123 -24.73 -39.28 -33.75
C THR A 123 -25.96 -39.84 -33.02
N ALA A 124 -26.62 -39.05 -32.14
CA ALA A 124 -27.84 -39.48 -31.47
C ALA A 124 -28.90 -39.96 -32.50
N GLY A 125 -29.37 -41.17 -32.27
CA GLY A 125 -30.28 -41.94 -33.10
C GLY A 125 -31.43 -42.53 -32.29
N GLY A 126 -32.10 -43.56 -32.82
CA GLY A 126 -33.27 -44.16 -32.15
C GLY A 126 -34.52 -43.29 -32.09
N PHE A 127 -34.45 -42.02 -32.52
CA PHE A 127 -35.58 -41.12 -32.59
C PHE A 127 -36.69 -41.66 -33.52
N VAL A 128 -37.90 -41.83 -33.00
CA VAL A 128 -39.09 -42.16 -33.81
C VAL A 128 -39.68 -40.92 -34.50
N SER A 129 -40.49 -41.14 -35.53
CA SER A 129 -41.21 -40.11 -36.29
C SER A 129 -42.74 -40.24 -36.22
N HIS A 130 -43.23 -41.29 -35.58
CA HIS A 130 -44.66 -41.59 -35.46
C HIS A 130 -44.91 -42.41 -34.19
N HIS A 131 -46.17 -42.47 -33.76
CA HIS A 131 -46.63 -43.33 -32.67
C HIS A 131 -48.09 -43.69 -32.89
N GLN A 132 -48.49 -44.91 -32.55
CA GLN A 132 -49.89 -45.30 -32.61
C GLN A 132 -50.62 -44.72 -31.39
N ALA A 133 -51.66 -43.91 -31.60
CA ALA A 133 -52.34 -43.18 -30.53
C ALA A 133 -53.17 -44.06 -29.58
N GLU A 134 -53.40 -45.32 -29.96
CA GLU A 134 -54.07 -46.35 -29.16
C GLU A 134 -53.07 -47.30 -28.45
N GLY A 135 -51.77 -47.05 -28.62
CA GLY A 135 -50.69 -47.80 -27.98
C GLY A 135 -50.40 -47.37 -26.54
N GLU A 136 -49.35 -47.96 -25.97
CA GLU A 136 -48.90 -47.70 -24.60
C GLU A 136 -48.46 -46.24 -24.41
N LYS A 137 -48.92 -45.59 -23.32
CA LYS A 137 -48.56 -44.20 -22.98
C LYS A 137 -47.30 -44.10 -22.10
N SER A 138 -46.80 -45.24 -21.63
CA SER A 138 -45.52 -45.39 -20.94
C SER A 138 -44.40 -45.62 -21.95
N LEU A 139 -43.21 -45.07 -21.71
CA LEU A 139 -42.02 -45.26 -22.55
C LEU A 139 -40.87 -45.83 -21.72
N PRO A 140 -40.11 -46.82 -22.23
CA PRO A 140 -39.01 -47.41 -21.49
C PRO A 140 -37.95 -46.37 -21.12
N GLU A 141 -37.33 -46.54 -19.96
CA GLU A 141 -36.21 -45.72 -19.51
C GLU A 141 -34.89 -46.36 -19.99
N LEU A 142 -34.01 -45.56 -20.59
CA LEU A 142 -32.88 -46.07 -21.37
C LEU A 142 -31.55 -45.99 -20.62
N THR A 143 -30.76 -47.06 -20.69
CA THR A 143 -29.36 -47.04 -20.23
C THR A 143 -28.47 -46.21 -21.16
N ALA A 144 -28.73 -46.19 -22.47
CA ALA A 144 -28.04 -45.38 -23.46
C ALA A 144 -28.98 -44.97 -24.61
N ILE A 145 -28.69 -43.84 -25.25
CA ILE A 145 -29.36 -43.42 -26.50
C ILE A 145 -28.73 -44.20 -27.66
N PRO A 146 -29.52 -44.88 -28.53
CA PRO A 146 -29.00 -45.53 -29.73
C PRO A 146 -28.22 -44.54 -30.61
N GLN A 147 -27.16 -45.01 -31.25
CA GLN A 147 -26.32 -44.15 -32.09
C GLN A 147 -26.52 -44.51 -33.56
N ASN A 148 -26.83 -43.52 -34.38
CA ASN A 148 -26.87 -43.65 -35.83
C ASN A 148 -25.44 -43.63 -36.37
N SER A 149 -25.15 -44.49 -37.35
CA SER A 149 -23.98 -44.30 -38.21
C SER A 149 -24.15 -43.03 -39.03
N LEU A 150 -23.58 -41.90 -38.59
CA LEU A 150 -23.31 -40.80 -39.51
C LEU A 150 -22.39 -41.36 -40.61
N SER A 151 -22.82 -41.26 -41.87
CA SER A 151 -22.02 -41.69 -43.03
C SER A 151 -20.66 -40.99 -43.12
N GLN A 152 -20.49 -39.89 -42.39
CA GLN A 152 -19.23 -39.18 -42.19
C GLN A 152 -18.84 -39.04 -40.70
N ALA A 153 -19.00 -40.09 -39.89
CA ALA A 153 -18.60 -40.08 -38.47
C ALA A 153 -17.14 -39.65 -38.23
N GLY A 154 -16.26 -39.82 -39.23
CA GLY A 154 -14.89 -39.32 -39.29
C GLY A 154 -14.61 -38.30 -40.40
N ALA A 155 -15.55 -37.44 -40.77
CA ALA A 155 -15.29 -36.30 -41.66
C ALA A 155 -14.09 -35.47 -41.15
N ASN A 156 -13.21 -35.00 -42.03
CA ASN A 156 -12.18 -34.05 -41.62
C ASN A 156 -12.86 -32.70 -41.28
N PRO A 157 -12.65 -32.11 -40.08
CA PRO A 157 -13.21 -30.81 -39.72
C PRO A 157 -12.90 -29.70 -40.74
N ARG A 158 -11.71 -29.69 -41.36
CA ARG A 158 -11.36 -28.74 -42.43
C ARG A 158 -12.21 -28.93 -43.69
N GLN A 159 -12.57 -30.17 -44.02
CA GLN A 159 -13.42 -30.47 -45.16
C GLN A 159 -14.85 -29.94 -44.93
N VAL A 160 -15.42 -30.17 -43.75
CA VAL A 160 -16.73 -29.62 -43.35
C VAL A 160 -16.73 -28.10 -43.43
N LEU A 161 -15.72 -27.43 -42.85
CA LEU A 161 -15.60 -25.97 -42.91
C LEU A 161 -15.46 -25.46 -44.36
N SER A 162 -14.65 -26.12 -45.19
CA SER A 162 -14.46 -25.74 -46.60
C SER A 162 -15.72 -25.88 -47.47
N GLN A 163 -16.62 -26.81 -47.14
CA GLN A 163 -17.86 -27.03 -47.88
C GLN A 163 -18.85 -25.86 -47.70
N GLU A 164 -18.88 -25.24 -46.52
CA GLU A 164 -19.66 -24.02 -46.25
C GLU A 164 -18.87 -22.72 -46.51
N GLY A 165 -17.66 -22.82 -47.07
CA GLY A 165 -16.81 -21.66 -47.39
C GLY A 165 -16.15 -20.98 -46.19
N ILE A 166 -16.02 -21.68 -45.06
CA ILE A 166 -15.48 -21.15 -43.80
C ILE A 166 -13.95 -21.25 -43.80
N ASP A 167 -13.27 -20.11 -43.82
CA ASP A 167 -11.82 -19.99 -43.69
C ASP A 167 -11.37 -19.85 -42.22
N GLU A 168 -10.08 -19.60 -42.00
CA GLU A 168 -9.51 -19.38 -40.67
C GLU A 168 -10.18 -18.21 -39.93
N LYS A 169 -10.46 -17.11 -40.64
CA LYS A 169 -11.06 -15.91 -40.05
C LYS A 169 -12.50 -16.19 -39.64
N LEU A 170 -13.32 -16.70 -40.56
CA LEU A 170 -14.72 -17.01 -40.33
C LEU A 170 -14.90 -18.09 -39.26
N PHE A 171 -14.01 -19.09 -39.18
CA PHE A 171 -14.03 -20.08 -38.09
C PHE A 171 -13.80 -19.41 -36.72
N LYS A 172 -12.77 -18.57 -36.59
CA LYS A 172 -12.48 -17.86 -35.33
C LYS A 172 -13.61 -16.90 -34.96
N GLN A 173 -14.19 -16.20 -35.92
CA GLN A 173 -15.35 -15.34 -35.74
C GLN A 173 -16.60 -16.13 -35.28
N LEU A 174 -16.88 -17.30 -35.88
CA LEU A 174 -18.00 -18.16 -35.49
C LEU A 174 -17.81 -18.72 -34.07
N LEU A 175 -16.62 -19.22 -33.74
CA LEU A 175 -16.30 -19.72 -32.40
C LEU A 175 -16.38 -18.60 -31.34
N TYR A 176 -15.88 -17.41 -31.64
CA TYR A 176 -16.02 -16.22 -30.79
C TYR A 176 -17.48 -15.82 -30.56
N ALA A 177 -18.29 -15.80 -31.63
CA ALA A 177 -19.72 -15.50 -31.56
C ALA A 177 -20.47 -16.52 -30.68
N VAL A 178 -20.14 -17.82 -30.83
CA VAL A 178 -20.72 -18.90 -30.01
C VAL A 178 -20.36 -18.72 -28.55
N ILE A 179 -19.07 -18.55 -28.20
CA ILE A 179 -18.63 -18.30 -26.83
C ILE A 179 -19.31 -17.06 -26.23
N SER A 180 -19.43 -15.98 -27.02
CA SER A 180 -20.09 -14.73 -26.60
C SER A 180 -21.61 -14.86 -26.44
N SER A 181 -22.25 -15.77 -27.17
CA SER A 181 -23.69 -16.06 -27.08
C SER A 181 -24.05 -16.96 -25.89
N ILE A 182 -23.08 -17.64 -25.28
CA ILE A 182 -23.26 -18.41 -24.02
C ILE A 182 -23.34 -17.46 -22.82
N THR A 183 -22.57 -16.37 -22.84
CA THR A 183 -22.36 -15.48 -21.69
C THR A 183 -23.18 -14.18 -21.74
N SER A 184 -23.62 -13.78 -22.94
CA SER A 184 -24.48 -12.62 -23.15
C SER A 184 -25.92 -13.04 -23.49
N LYS A 185 -26.81 -12.06 -23.69
CA LYS A 185 -28.16 -12.31 -24.20
C LYS A 185 -28.22 -12.48 -25.72
N LYS A 186 -27.10 -12.31 -26.43
CA LYS A 186 -27.04 -12.39 -27.90
C LYS A 186 -27.26 -13.82 -28.41
N LYS A 187 -27.79 -13.95 -29.61
CA LYS A 187 -27.90 -15.20 -30.37
C LYS A 187 -26.89 -15.24 -31.52
N VAL A 188 -26.69 -16.42 -32.08
CA VAL A 188 -25.99 -16.64 -33.35
C VAL A 188 -26.97 -17.27 -34.34
N TYR A 189 -27.32 -16.54 -35.39
CA TYR A 189 -28.13 -17.08 -36.48
C TYR A 189 -27.25 -17.47 -37.66
N VAL A 190 -27.46 -18.68 -38.18
CA VAL A 190 -26.68 -19.26 -39.27
C VAL A 190 -27.59 -19.63 -40.43
N ILE A 191 -27.26 -19.16 -41.64
CA ILE A 191 -27.89 -19.57 -42.90
C ILE A 191 -26.80 -20.24 -43.73
N LEU A 192 -26.91 -21.54 -43.93
CA LEU A 192 -25.96 -22.35 -44.70
C LEU A 192 -26.20 -22.25 -46.21
N ASN A 193 -25.21 -22.64 -47.02
CA ASN A 193 -25.36 -22.64 -48.48
C ASN A 193 -25.87 -23.96 -49.09
N ALA A 194 -26.43 -24.84 -48.26
CA ALA A 194 -27.04 -26.12 -48.65
C ALA A 194 -28.38 -25.98 -49.40
N ASP A 195 -28.87 -27.08 -49.97
CA ASP A 195 -30.31 -27.24 -50.25
C ASP A 195 -31.10 -27.37 -48.93
N VAL A 196 -32.39 -27.04 -48.95
CA VAL A 196 -33.28 -27.11 -47.77
C VAL A 196 -33.41 -28.53 -47.21
N SER A 197 -33.30 -29.56 -48.05
CA SER A 197 -33.32 -30.97 -47.61
C SER A 197 -32.03 -31.40 -46.90
N GLU A 198 -30.87 -30.92 -47.36
CA GLU A 198 -29.57 -31.19 -46.72
C GLU A 198 -29.32 -30.29 -45.49
N SER A 199 -30.05 -29.18 -45.33
CA SER A 199 -29.65 -28.08 -44.43
C SER A 199 -29.39 -28.51 -42.99
N SER A 200 -30.18 -29.46 -42.44
CA SER A 200 -29.99 -29.94 -41.07
C SER A 200 -28.81 -30.90 -40.93
N LEU A 201 -28.50 -31.71 -41.96
CA LEU A 201 -27.31 -32.55 -41.95
C LEU A 201 -26.05 -31.69 -41.91
N ARG A 202 -25.98 -30.69 -42.80
CA ARG A 202 -24.88 -29.70 -42.83
C ARG A 202 -24.77 -28.91 -41.52
N ALA A 203 -25.91 -28.55 -40.91
CA ALA A 203 -25.95 -27.92 -39.60
C ALA A 203 -25.42 -28.82 -38.48
N ARG A 204 -25.78 -30.12 -38.46
CA ARG A 204 -25.22 -31.11 -37.51
C ARG A 204 -23.71 -31.26 -37.70
N GLU A 205 -23.22 -31.29 -38.94
CA GLU A 205 -21.79 -31.39 -39.26
C GLU A 205 -21.01 -30.15 -38.82
N LEU A 206 -21.46 -28.93 -39.15
CA LEU A 206 -20.82 -27.69 -38.73
C LEU A 206 -20.87 -27.49 -37.20
N LEU A 207 -22.03 -27.74 -36.57
CA LEU A 207 -22.15 -27.64 -35.11
C LEU A 207 -21.23 -28.60 -34.39
N ARG A 208 -21.03 -29.82 -34.90
CA ARG A 208 -20.06 -30.75 -34.31
C ARG A 208 -18.64 -30.16 -34.31
N VAL A 209 -18.18 -29.59 -35.42
CA VAL A 209 -16.84 -28.97 -35.51
C VAL A 209 -16.69 -27.82 -34.50
N VAL A 210 -17.69 -26.96 -34.36
CA VAL A 210 -17.68 -25.85 -33.40
C VAL A 210 -17.76 -26.35 -31.96
N TYR A 211 -18.58 -27.36 -31.67
CA TYR A 211 -18.77 -27.95 -30.34
C TYR A 211 -17.51 -28.69 -29.86
N ASP A 212 -16.88 -29.46 -30.75
CA ASP A 212 -15.58 -30.11 -30.53
C ASP A 212 -14.45 -29.07 -30.28
N ALA A 213 -14.66 -27.82 -30.71
CA ALA A 213 -13.79 -26.67 -30.49
C ALA A 213 -14.19 -25.79 -29.27
N LEU A 214 -15.21 -26.16 -28.48
CA LEU A 214 -15.53 -25.51 -27.19
C LEU A 214 -14.88 -26.23 -25.99
N PRO A 215 -14.52 -25.52 -24.90
CA PRO A 215 -14.13 -26.12 -23.61
C PRO A 215 -15.30 -26.79 -22.90
N TYR A 216 -15.04 -27.78 -22.03
CA TYR A 216 -16.10 -28.55 -21.37
C TYR A 216 -17.07 -27.70 -20.53
N GLU A 217 -16.56 -26.71 -19.79
CA GLU A 217 -17.41 -25.79 -19.02
C GLU A 217 -18.37 -24.99 -19.91
N LEU A 218 -17.91 -24.42 -21.03
CA LEU A 218 -18.80 -23.69 -21.94
C LEU A 218 -19.84 -24.62 -22.59
N ARG A 219 -19.50 -25.90 -22.84
CA ARG A 219 -20.47 -26.91 -23.32
C ARG A 219 -21.63 -27.10 -22.34
N ARG A 220 -21.41 -27.00 -21.01
CA ARG A 220 -22.46 -27.12 -19.98
C ARG A 220 -23.54 -26.03 -20.04
N HIS A 221 -23.31 -24.97 -20.82
CA HIS A 221 -24.21 -23.83 -21.00
C HIS A 221 -24.56 -23.57 -22.48
N PHE A 222 -24.15 -24.45 -23.40
CA PHE A 222 -24.36 -24.28 -24.84
C PHE A 222 -25.53 -25.12 -25.36
N GLY A 223 -26.57 -24.44 -25.86
CA GLY A 223 -27.67 -25.05 -26.61
C GLY A 223 -27.77 -24.56 -28.05
N PHE A 224 -28.33 -25.41 -28.91
CA PHE A 224 -28.44 -25.17 -30.35
C PHE A 224 -29.71 -25.78 -30.97
N MET A 225 -30.07 -25.32 -32.17
CA MET A 225 -31.16 -25.85 -32.99
C MET A 225 -30.75 -25.91 -34.47
N THR A 226 -30.80 -27.11 -35.09
CA THR A 226 -30.24 -27.36 -36.45
C THR A 226 -31.15 -26.94 -37.60
N TYR A 227 -32.40 -26.59 -37.33
CA TYR A 227 -33.32 -26.02 -38.31
C TYR A 227 -34.44 -25.22 -37.63
N SER A 228 -34.78 -24.05 -38.20
CA SER A 228 -36.01 -23.29 -37.96
C SER A 228 -36.41 -22.50 -39.22
N SER A 229 -37.71 -22.26 -39.42
CA SER A 229 -38.22 -21.50 -40.58
C SER A 229 -38.03 -19.97 -40.45
N GLU A 230 -37.85 -19.50 -39.22
CA GLU A 230 -37.65 -18.09 -38.87
C GLU A 230 -36.68 -17.94 -37.69
N PRO A 231 -35.93 -16.82 -37.61
CA PRO A 231 -35.12 -16.46 -36.45
C PRO A 231 -35.99 -16.28 -35.20
N GLN A 232 -35.68 -17.00 -34.12
CA GLN A 232 -36.44 -16.96 -32.86
C GLN A 232 -35.51 -16.91 -31.64
N SER A 233 -35.64 -15.91 -30.79
CA SER A 233 -34.84 -15.79 -29.56
C SER A 233 -35.38 -16.70 -28.44
N LYS A 234 -35.04 -17.99 -28.50
CA LYS A 234 -35.44 -19.00 -27.50
C LYS A 234 -34.53 -18.96 -26.25
N LYS A 235 -35.09 -19.24 -25.08
CA LYS A 235 -34.30 -19.49 -23.86
C LYS A 235 -33.45 -20.76 -24.05
N TYR A 236 -32.27 -20.82 -23.42
CA TYR A 236 -31.30 -21.93 -23.50
C TYR A 236 -30.72 -22.27 -24.89
N ILE A 237 -31.19 -21.67 -25.99
CA ILE A 237 -30.62 -21.83 -27.34
C ILE A 237 -29.74 -20.63 -27.65
N ASN A 238 -28.46 -20.88 -27.95
CA ASN A 238 -27.48 -19.85 -28.26
C ASN A 238 -27.27 -19.74 -29.79
N VAL A 239 -27.20 -20.87 -30.48
CA VAL A 239 -27.08 -20.97 -31.96
C VAL A 239 -28.36 -21.51 -32.58
N MET A 240 -28.83 -20.86 -33.66
CA MET A 240 -30.00 -21.32 -34.43
C MET A 240 -29.71 -21.27 -35.94
N PHE A 241 -29.93 -22.38 -36.61
CA PHE A 241 -29.86 -22.48 -38.06
C PHE A 241 -31.23 -22.16 -38.67
N VAL A 242 -31.29 -21.27 -39.65
CA VAL A 242 -32.57 -20.74 -40.18
C VAL A 242 -32.66 -20.80 -41.71
N GLU A 243 -33.89 -20.90 -42.22
CA GLU A 243 -34.19 -21.00 -43.66
C GLU A 243 -33.61 -19.81 -44.47
N LYS A 244 -33.14 -20.08 -45.69
CA LYS A 244 -32.62 -19.07 -46.63
C LYS A 244 -33.66 -17.95 -46.86
N GLY A 245 -33.26 -16.70 -46.66
CA GLY A 245 -34.14 -15.53 -46.82
C GLY A 245 -35.14 -15.29 -45.68
N SER A 246 -35.06 -16.01 -44.56
CA SER A 246 -35.87 -15.75 -43.36
C SER A 246 -35.52 -14.42 -42.68
N ILE A 247 -34.23 -14.05 -42.64
CA ILE A 247 -33.73 -12.83 -42.00
C ILE A 247 -33.77 -11.64 -42.97
N ARG A 248 -34.72 -10.74 -42.74
CA ARG A 248 -34.89 -9.47 -43.48
C ARG A 248 -33.77 -8.48 -43.12
N ALA A 249 -33.48 -7.54 -44.02
CA ALA A 249 -32.69 -6.35 -43.68
C ALA A 249 -33.57 -5.35 -42.89
N GLY A 250 -33.01 -4.65 -41.90
CA GLY A 250 -33.76 -3.72 -41.05
C GLY A 250 -34.46 -4.37 -39.84
N ASP A 251 -34.22 -5.64 -39.54
CA ASP A 251 -34.83 -6.32 -38.38
C ASP A 251 -34.09 -5.96 -37.09
N GLN A 252 -34.57 -4.91 -36.41
CA GLN A 252 -33.99 -4.36 -35.18
C GLN A 252 -33.89 -5.35 -34.01
N GLN A 253 -34.61 -6.50 -34.04
CA GLN A 253 -34.46 -7.54 -33.03
C GLN A 253 -33.19 -8.38 -33.27
N ILE A 254 -32.81 -8.56 -34.54
CA ILE A 254 -31.71 -9.42 -34.99
C ILE A 254 -30.43 -8.61 -35.25
N GLU A 255 -30.54 -7.31 -35.58
CA GLU A 255 -29.39 -6.41 -35.85
C GLU A 255 -28.35 -6.33 -34.72
N LYS A 256 -28.69 -6.77 -33.50
CA LYS A 256 -27.78 -6.79 -32.34
C LYS A 256 -27.16 -8.18 -32.09
N ASP A 257 -27.70 -9.23 -32.70
CA ASP A 257 -27.23 -10.61 -32.62
C ASP A 257 -26.12 -10.89 -33.66
N PHE A 258 -25.43 -12.03 -33.52
CA PHE A 258 -24.44 -12.46 -34.50
C PHE A 258 -25.13 -13.12 -35.70
N LEU A 259 -24.74 -12.74 -36.93
CA LEU A 259 -25.28 -13.30 -38.17
C LEU A 259 -24.17 -13.89 -39.03
N PHE A 260 -24.39 -15.13 -39.48
CA PHE A 260 -23.58 -15.82 -40.49
C PHE A 260 -24.48 -16.24 -41.65
N ASP A 261 -24.62 -15.37 -42.65
CA ASP A 261 -25.45 -15.58 -43.84
C ASP A 261 -24.54 -15.94 -45.03
N PHE A 262 -24.16 -17.21 -45.10
CA PHE A 262 -23.18 -17.73 -46.07
C PHE A 262 -23.61 -17.57 -47.54
N PRO A 263 -24.89 -17.80 -47.94
CA PRO A 263 -25.34 -17.57 -49.32
C PRO A 263 -25.14 -16.14 -49.82
N ASN A 264 -25.27 -15.16 -48.93
CA ASN A 264 -25.11 -13.73 -49.25
C ASN A 264 -23.74 -13.17 -48.84
N GLN A 265 -22.84 -14.00 -48.31
CA GLN A 265 -21.56 -13.62 -47.69
C GLN A 265 -21.70 -12.47 -46.66
N ARG A 266 -22.83 -12.42 -45.96
CA ARG A 266 -23.21 -11.35 -45.04
C ARG A 266 -22.95 -11.78 -43.59
N PHE A 267 -21.96 -11.15 -42.97
CA PHE A 267 -21.56 -11.42 -41.59
C PHE A 267 -21.74 -10.15 -40.75
N ALA A 268 -22.50 -10.22 -39.64
CA ALA A 268 -22.85 -9.04 -38.83
C ALA A 268 -22.57 -9.25 -37.34
N ASN A 269 -22.06 -8.19 -36.69
CA ASN A 269 -21.55 -8.18 -35.31
C ASN A 269 -20.39 -9.17 -35.04
N VAL A 270 -19.74 -9.70 -36.08
CA VAL A 270 -18.75 -10.80 -35.99
C VAL A 270 -17.32 -10.34 -35.68
N ASP A 271 -17.07 -9.05 -35.49
CA ASP A 271 -15.72 -8.51 -35.33
C ASP A 271 -15.06 -8.96 -34.01
N LEU A 272 -13.85 -9.50 -34.12
CA LEU A 272 -13.07 -9.96 -32.96
C LEU A 272 -12.52 -8.75 -32.19
N GLN A 273 -12.73 -8.73 -30.87
CA GLN A 273 -12.24 -7.66 -30.00
C GLN A 273 -10.96 -8.07 -29.27
N GLY A 274 -9.88 -7.33 -29.51
CA GLY A 274 -8.55 -7.56 -28.94
C GLY A 274 -7.44 -7.52 -29.98
N ALA A 275 -6.19 -7.64 -29.54
CA ALA A 275 -5.01 -7.74 -30.41
C ALA A 275 -4.43 -9.17 -30.50
N SER A 276 -4.88 -10.08 -29.62
CA SER A 276 -4.49 -11.49 -29.62
C SER A 276 -5.68 -12.37 -29.21
N HIS A 277 -5.69 -13.60 -29.73
CA HIS A 277 -6.78 -14.57 -29.55
C HIS A 277 -6.24 -15.98 -29.36
N GLU A 278 -5.31 -16.15 -28.42
CA GLU A 278 -4.49 -17.36 -28.23
C GLU A 278 -5.29 -18.67 -28.22
N TYR A 279 -6.54 -18.66 -27.74
CA TYR A 279 -7.43 -19.83 -27.80
C TYR A 279 -8.09 -20.06 -29.17
N LEU A 280 -8.49 -19.01 -29.89
CA LEU A 280 -9.05 -19.15 -31.24
C LEU A 280 -7.98 -19.61 -32.24
N ASP A 281 -6.74 -19.14 -32.05
CA ASP A 281 -5.55 -19.61 -32.75
C ASP A 281 -5.28 -21.10 -32.44
N PHE A 282 -5.22 -21.45 -31.15
CA PHE A 282 -5.05 -22.84 -30.70
C PHE A 282 -6.15 -23.78 -31.23
N ALA A 283 -7.42 -23.38 -31.15
CA ALA A 283 -8.57 -24.18 -31.60
C ALA A 283 -8.50 -24.47 -33.11
N TRP A 284 -8.11 -23.48 -33.91
CA TRP A 284 -7.91 -23.65 -35.36
C TRP A 284 -6.72 -24.57 -35.69
N HIS A 285 -5.56 -24.37 -35.06
CA HIS A 285 -4.37 -25.19 -35.29
C HIS A 285 -4.52 -26.64 -34.80
N THR A 286 -5.43 -26.89 -33.85
CA THR A 286 -5.70 -28.22 -33.30
C THR A 286 -6.95 -28.90 -33.86
N LEU A 287 -7.64 -28.34 -34.86
CA LEU A 287 -8.88 -28.92 -35.45
C LEU A 287 -8.76 -30.42 -35.78
N GLU A 288 -7.67 -30.83 -36.45
CA GLU A 288 -7.41 -32.21 -36.86
C GLU A 288 -6.70 -33.06 -35.78
N ARG A 289 -6.51 -32.50 -34.58
CA ARG A 289 -5.74 -33.10 -33.47
C ARG A 289 -6.59 -33.14 -32.17
N PRO A 290 -7.70 -33.91 -32.14
CA PRO A 290 -8.65 -33.90 -31.02
C PRO A 290 -7.99 -34.21 -29.67
N HIS A 291 -7.06 -35.15 -29.62
CA HIS A 291 -6.30 -35.51 -28.40
C HIS A 291 -5.50 -34.35 -27.78
N ILE A 292 -5.14 -33.31 -28.55
CA ILE A 292 -4.48 -32.10 -28.00
C ILE A 292 -5.54 -31.17 -27.39
N ARG A 293 -6.71 -31.03 -28.03
CA ARG A 293 -7.83 -30.26 -27.48
C ARG A 293 -8.37 -30.88 -26.20
N GLU A 294 -8.55 -32.19 -26.18
CA GLU A 294 -9.01 -32.95 -25.01
C GLU A 294 -8.08 -32.73 -23.81
N ARG A 295 -6.76 -32.89 -24.00
CA ARG A 295 -5.74 -32.60 -22.96
C ARG A 295 -5.74 -31.15 -22.50
N PHE A 296 -5.96 -30.20 -23.41
CA PHE A 296 -6.13 -28.79 -23.03
C PHE A 296 -7.40 -28.57 -22.21
N TYR A 297 -8.53 -29.17 -22.60
CA TYR A 297 -9.78 -29.02 -21.86
C TYR A 297 -9.71 -29.68 -20.47
N ASP A 298 -9.02 -30.82 -20.33
CA ASP A 298 -8.79 -31.42 -19.00
C ASP A 298 -7.82 -30.57 -18.14
N PHE A 299 -6.79 -29.94 -18.73
CA PHE A 299 -5.96 -28.92 -18.05
C PHE A 299 -6.77 -27.69 -17.61
N VAL A 300 -7.75 -27.25 -18.40
CA VAL A 300 -8.63 -26.13 -18.04
C VAL A 300 -9.54 -26.50 -16.87
N GLU A 301 -10.09 -27.72 -16.84
CA GLU A 301 -10.89 -28.22 -15.70
C GLU A 301 -10.05 -28.39 -14.42
N GLU A 302 -8.79 -28.82 -14.56
CA GLU A 302 -7.81 -28.91 -13.48
C GLU A 302 -7.54 -27.51 -12.88
N VAL A 303 -7.06 -26.56 -13.70
CA VAL A 303 -6.68 -25.22 -13.22
C VAL A 303 -7.87 -24.41 -12.70
N LEU A 304 -9.06 -24.56 -13.29
CA LEU A 304 -10.28 -23.88 -12.85
C LEU A 304 -11.06 -24.65 -11.77
N ALA A 305 -10.50 -25.73 -11.19
CA ALA A 305 -11.15 -26.50 -10.14
C ALA A 305 -11.47 -25.64 -8.90
N GLY A 306 -12.74 -25.24 -8.75
CA GLY A 306 -13.24 -24.38 -7.67
C GLY A 306 -13.40 -22.90 -8.04
N ALA A 307 -13.06 -22.49 -9.26
CA ALA A 307 -13.33 -21.15 -9.79
C ALA A 307 -14.84 -20.83 -9.81
N ASP A 308 -15.18 -19.55 -9.63
CA ASP A 308 -16.55 -19.08 -9.80
C ASP A 308 -16.92 -18.86 -11.28
N SER A 309 -18.23 -18.84 -11.56
CA SER A 309 -18.76 -18.67 -12.93
C SER A 309 -18.40 -17.31 -13.55
N SER A 310 -18.10 -16.29 -12.75
CA SER A 310 -17.60 -15.02 -13.31
C SER A 310 -16.21 -15.18 -13.91
N ILE A 311 -15.39 -16.12 -13.44
CA ILE A 311 -14.10 -16.48 -14.03
C ILE A 311 -14.33 -17.45 -15.19
N THR A 312 -14.99 -18.59 -14.94
CA THR A 312 -15.06 -19.69 -15.92
C THR A 312 -15.79 -19.34 -17.22
N MET A 313 -16.65 -18.31 -17.21
CA MET A 313 -17.36 -17.87 -18.40
C MET A 313 -16.56 -16.86 -19.26
N ARG A 314 -15.51 -16.20 -18.76
CA ARG A 314 -14.79 -15.17 -19.55
C ARG A 314 -13.96 -15.80 -20.67
N ILE A 315 -14.14 -15.34 -21.91
CA ILE A 315 -13.27 -15.78 -23.04
C ILE A 315 -11.78 -15.49 -22.80
N ALA A 316 -11.46 -14.41 -22.08
CA ALA A 316 -10.10 -14.05 -21.70
C ALA A 316 -9.40 -15.13 -20.84
N THR A 317 -10.14 -15.81 -19.96
CA THR A 317 -9.65 -16.95 -19.17
C THR A 317 -9.13 -18.06 -20.08
N TYR A 318 -9.83 -18.35 -21.18
CA TYR A 318 -9.38 -19.35 -22.14
C TYR A 318 -8.20 -18.87 -23.00
N TYR A 319 -8.07 -17.57 -23.29
CA TYR A 319 -6.86 -17.01 -23.91
C TYR A 319 -5.63 -17.17 -23.01
N GLN A 320 -5.76 -16.83 -21.71
CA GLN A 320 -4.70 -16.98 -20.71
C GLN A 320 -4.29 -18.46 -20.56
N LEU A 321 -5.26 -19.37 -20.38
CA LEU A 321 -4.99 -20.80 -20.24
C LEU A 321 -4.44 -21.43 -21.54
N ALA A 322 -4.89 -21.01 -22.72
CA ALA A 322 -4.32 -21.48 -23.98
C ALA A 322 -2.88 -21.00 -24.16
N ALA A 323 -2.51 -19.81 -23.68
CA ALA A 323 -1.12 -19.37 -23.63
C ALA A 323 -0.30 -20.24 -22.67
N PHE A 324 -0.76 -20.43 -21.43
CA PHE A 324 -0.09 -21.25 -20.41
C PHE A 324 0.16 -22.68 -20.89
N TYR A 325 -0.87 -23.35 -21.41
CA TYR A 325 -0.76 -24.71 -21.94
C TYR A 325 0.24 -24.80 -23.09
N GLN A 326 0.20 -23.87 -24.05
CA GLN A 326 1.14 -23.88 -25.18
C GLN A 326 2.59 -23.60 -24.74
N ILE A 327 2.81 -22.76 -23.74
CA ILE A 327 4.12 -22.50 -23.14
C ILE A 327 4.63 -23.77 -22.41
N GLU A 328 3.77 -24.46 -21.64
CA GLU A 328 4.08 -25.75 -21.01
C GLU A 328 4.43 -26.82 -22.06
N GLN A 329 3.73 -26.87 -23.20
CA GLN A 329 4.08 -27.74 -24.32
C GLN A 329 5.31 -27.25 -25.14
N GLY A 330 6.07 -26.27 -24.64
CA GLY A 330 7.36 -25.84 -25.19
C GLY A 330 7.31 -24.68 -26.20
N ILE A 331 6.18 -24.01 -26.40
CA ILE A 331 6.05 -22.87 -27.34
C ILE A 331 6.51 -21.57 -26.65
N VAL A 332 7.81 -21.49 -26.34
CA VAL A 332 8.45 -20.40 -25.57
C VAL A 332 8.32 -19.02 -26.25
N GLU A 333 8.09 -18.96 -27.57
CA GLU A 333 7.87 -17.68 -28.27
C GLU A 333 6.62 -16.92 -27.78
N LEU A 334 5.59 -17.63 -27.30
CA LEU A 334 4.42 -16.99 -26.68
C LEU A 334 4.80 -16.26 -25.38
N TYR A 335 5.68 -16.86 -24.59
CA TYR A 335 6.23 -16.23 -23.38
C TYR A 335 7.11 -15.03 -23.73
N LYS A 336 8.03 -15.18 -24.70
CA LYS A 336 8.91 -14.07 -25.16
C LYS A 336 8.10 -12.87 -25.66
N ARG A 337 6.96 -13.09 -26.32
CA ARG A 337 6.07 -12.02 -26.82
C ARG A 337 5.46 -11.16 -25.70
N ASN A 338 5.22 -11.73 -24.51
CA ASN A 338 4.57 -11.03 -23.39
C ASN A 338 5.03 -11.57 -22.03
N LYS A 339 6.32 -11.44 -21.70
CA LYS A 339 6.89 -11.98 -20.45
C LYS A 339 6.14 -11.51 -19.20
N ALA A 340 5.96 -10.19 -19.08
CA ALA A 340 5.35 -9.57 -17.91
C ALA A 340 3.87 -9.98 -17.76
N GLY A 341 3.08 -9.96 -18.84
CA GLY A 341 1.66 -10.35 -18.77
C GLY A 341 1.45 -11.82 -18.41
N ILE A 342 2.29 -12.72 -18.91
CA ILE A 342 2.23 -14.15 -18.56
C ILE A 342 2.59 -14.36 -17.08
N LEU A 343 3.70 -13.80 -16.60
CA LEU A 343 4.09 -13.94 -15.18
C LEU A 343 3.06 -13.28 -14.24
N HIS A 344 2.53 -12.11 -14.60
CA HIS A 344 1.50 -11.41 -13.82
C HIS A 344 0.23 -12.26 -13.72
N THR A 345 -0.24 -12.81 -14.83
CA THR A 345 -1.43 -13.68 -14.82
C THR A 345 -1.19 -14.96 -14.03
N LEU A 346 0.02 -15.55 -14.08
CA LEU A 346 0.37 -16.70 -13.24
C LEU A 346 0.37 -16.34 -11.74
N ALA A 347 0.80 -15.13 -11.36
CA ALA A 347 0.70 -14.63 -10.00
C ALA A 347 -0.78 -14.40 -9.57
N GLU A 348 -1.62 -13.82 -10.43
CA GLU A 348 -3.06 -13.66 -10.18
C GLU A 348 -3.76 -15.00 -9.91
N TYR A 349 -3.45 -16.05 -10.68
CA TYR A 349 -4.00 -17.39 -10.46
C TYR A 349 -3.40 -18.07 -9.21
N ALA A 350 -2.11 -17.85 -8.92
CA ALA A 350 -1.49 -18.36 -7.69
C ALA A 350 -2.11 -17.71 -6.43
N GLY A 351 -2.44 -16.43 -6.48
CA GLY A 351 -3.10 -15.68 -5.40
C GLY A 351 -4.61 -15.88 -5.29
N ASN A 352 -5.27 -16.51 -6.26
CA ASN A 352 -6.73 -16.70 -6.21
C ASN A 352 -7.13 -17.90 -5.35
N ASP A 353 -7.64 -17.65 -4.14
CA ASP A 353 -8.04 -18.68 -3.17
C ASP A 353 -9.25 -19.54 -3.57
N SER A 354 -10.00 -19.19 -4.63
CA SER A 354 -11.04 -20.09 -5.15
C SER A 354 -10.46 -21.33 -5.84
N LEU A 355 -9.23 -21.22 -6.38
CA LEU A 355 -8.60 -22.27 -7.18
C LEU A 355 -7.96 -23.34 -6.29
N ARG A 356 -8.42 -24.58 -6.41
CA ARG A 356 -8.01 -25.71 -5.55
C ARG A 356 -6.76 -26.44 -6.05
N GLN A 357 -6.45 -26.34 -7.34
CA GLN A 357 -5.36 -27.08 -7.98
C GLN A 357 -4.37 -26.10 -8.64
N LYS A 358 -3.41 -25.63 -7.84
CA LYS A 358 -2.40 -24.61 -8.24
C LYS A 358 -1.02 -25.20 -8.61
N GLN A 359 -0.76 -26.48 -8.32
CA GLN A 359 0.57 -27.10 -8.47
C GLN A 359 1.15 -26.93 -9.87
N ARG A 360 0.38 -27.26 -10.91
CA ARG A 360 0.82 -27.22 -12.30
C ARG A 360 1.13 -25.79 -12.79
N LEU A 361 0.43 -24.78 -12.25
CA LEU A 361 0.76 -23.37 -12.48
C LEU A 361 2.03 -22.94 -11.74
N HIS A 362 2.29 -23.50 -10.55
CA HIS A 362 3.53 -23.25 -9.80
C HIS A 362 4.74 -23.85 -10.53
N GLU A 363 4.62 -25.08 -11.04
CA GLU A 363 5.65 -25.72 -11.87
C GLU A 363 5.94 -24.89 -13.15
N LEU A 364 4.89 -24.42 -13.83
CA LEU A 364 5.02 -23.55 -15.00
C LEU A 364 5.70 -22.21 -14.65
N PHE A 365 5.29 -21.54 -13.57
CA PHE A 365 5.93 -20.29 -13.14
C PHE A 365 7.41 -20.50 -12.80
N MET A 366 7.74 -21.55 -12.04
CA MET A 366 9.12 -21.84 -11.67
C MET A 366 9.99 -22.21 -12.89
N GLY A 367 9.43 -22.86 -13.91
CA GLY A 367 10.09 -23.05 -15.20
C GLY A 367 10.42 -21.73 -15.90
N LEU A 368 9.45 -20.80 -15.97
CA LEU A 368 9.66 -19.47 -16.58
C LEU A 368 10.63 -18.59 -15.77
N PHE A 369 10.60 -18.67 -14.44
CA PHE A 369 11.58 -18.01 -13.58
C PHE A 369 13.01 -18.51 -13.83
N GLN A 370 13.19 -19.80 -14.13
CA GLN A 370 14.50 -20.34 -14.56
C GLN A 370 14.93 -19.83 -15.95
N GLU A 371 13.99 -19.59 -16.88
CA GLU A 371 14.30 -18.94 -18.17
C GLU A 371 14.78 -17.50 -17.96
N GLU A 372 14.13 -16.72 -17.07
CA GLU A 372 14.59 -15.36 -16.74
C GLU A 372 15.95 -15.35 -16.03
N ASN A 373 16.20 -16.30 -15.12
CA ASN A 373 17.50 -16.41 -14.45
C ASN A 373 18.61 -16.79 -15.46
N ARG A 374 18.31 -17.62 -16.46
CA ARG A 374 19.22 -17.93 -17.58
C ARG A 374 19.43 -16.73 -18.50
N ALA A 375 18.38 -15.96 -18.82
CA ALA A 375 18.48 -14.72 -19.61
C ALA A 375 19.34 -13.65 -18.90
N LEU A 376 19.15 -13.49 -17.59
CA LEU A 376 19.94 -12.62 -16.71
C LEU A 376 21.41 -13.04 -16.65
N THR A 377 21.68 -14.34 -16.51
CA THR A 377 23.04 -14.90 -16.57
C THR A 377 23.71 -14.65 -17.94
N GLY A 378 22.91 -14.59 -19.00
CA GLY A 378 23.34 -14.17 -20.34
C GLY A 378 23.49 -12.65 -20.54
N GLY A 379 23.41 -11.84 -19.48
CA GLY A 379 23.58 -10.38 -19.52
C GLY A 379 22.34 -9.58 -19.92
N ASN A 380 21.15 -10.20 -20.00
CA ASN A 380 19.91 -9.50 -20.34
C ASN A 380 19.22 -9.01 -19.07
N LEU A 381 19.17 -7.69 -18.86
CA LEU A 381 18.47 -7.11 -17.72
C LEU A 381 16.93 -7.25 -17.90
N PRO A 382 16.18 -7.74 -16.90
CA PRO A 382 14.73 -7.85 -16.98
C PRO A 382 14.06 -6.47 -16.87
N THR A 383 12.90 -6.31 -17.53
CA THR A 383 12.11 -5.08 -17.40
C THR A 383 11.44 -4.99 -16.02
N LEU A 384 11.18 -3.76 -15.57
CA LEU A 384 10.54 -3.50 -14.26
C LEU A 384 9.21 -4.27 -14.10
N ASP A 385 8.43 -4.45 -15.16
CA ASP A 385 7.14 -5.16 -15.09
C ASP A 385 7.29 -6.69 -15.00
N VAL A 386 8.37 -7.27 -15.51
CA VAL A 386 8.75 -8.67 -15.23
C VAL A 386 9.11 -8.81 -13.75
N LEU A 387 9.89 -7.88 -13.20
CA LEU A 387 10.25 -7.89 -11.78
C LEU A 387 9.02 -7.72 -10.87
N LYS A 388 8.08 -6.82 -11.21
CA LYS A 388 6.81 -6.67 -10.47
C LYS A 388 6.04 -7.99 -10.40
N ALA A 389 5.95 -8.72 -11.51
CA ALA A 389 5.27 -10.01 -11.55
C ALA A 389 5.99 -11.08 -10.69
N ILE A 390 7.32 -11.08 -10.66
CA ILE A 390 8.11 -11.98 -9.80
C ILE A 390 7.94 -11.64 -8.32
N VAL A 391 7.92 -10.34 -7.95
CA VAL A 391 7.64 -9.92 -6.56
C VAL A 391 6.19 -10.22 -6.16
N ALA A 392 5.22 -10.02 -7.05
CA ALA A 392 3.82 -10.38 -6.80
C ALA A 392 3.61 -11.89 -6.59
N TYR A 393 4.46 -12.73 -7.18
CA TYR A 393 4.42 -14.17 -7.00
C TYR A 393 5.08 -14.65 -5.69
N TYR A 394 6.09 -13.94 -5.18
CA TYR A 394 6.90 -14.36 -4.03
C TYR A 394 6.10 -14.82 -2.79
N PRO A 395 4.98 -14.20 -2.38
CA PRO A 395 4.17 -14.65 -1.25
C PRO A 395 3.61 -16.08 -1.38
N HIS A 396 3.62 -16.68 -2.57
CA HIS A 396 3.17 -18.05 -2.82
C HIS A 396 4.32 -19.08 -2.76
N VAL A 397 5.55 -18.64 -2.49
CA VAL A 397 6.74 -19.51 -2.37
C VAL A 397 6.90 -19.97 -0.93
N GLN A 398 6.54 -21.23 -0.64
CA GLN A 398 6.62 -21.82 0.71
C GLN A 398 7.98 -22.45 1.05
N SER A 399 8.85 -22.68 0.06
CA SER A 399 10.14 -23.34 0.27
C SER A 399 11.27 -22.33 0.43
N GLU A 400 11.95 -22.37 1.57
CA GLU A 400 13.14 -21.54 1.90
C GLU A 400 14.21 -21.62 0.80
N ALA A 401 14.56 -22.83 0.35
CA ALA A 401 15.51 -23.05 -0.75
C ALA A 401 15.05 -22.49 -2.12
N VAL A 402 13.79 -22.08 -2.27
CA VAL A 402 13.28 -21.35 -3.44
C VAL A 402 13.25 -19.84 -3.17
N GLN A 403 12.97 -19.40 -1.93
CA GLN A 403 13.11 -18.00 -1.51
C GLN A 403 14.56 -17.52 -1.65
N GLU A 404 15.54 -18.37 -1.33
CA GLU A 404 16.97 -18.14 -1.60
C GLU A 404 17.26 -17.91 -3.10
N GLN A 405 16.61 -18.66 -3.99
CA GLN A 405 16.77 -18.50 -5.44
C GLN A 405 16.19 -17.16 -5.94
N PHE A 406 15.07 -16.71 -5.36
CA PHE A 406 14.52 -15.38 -5.64
C PHE A 406 15.49 -14.28 -5.16
N ALA A 407 16.04 -14.39 -3.95
CA ALA A 407 17.03 -13.41 -3.48
C ALA A 407 18.31 -13.41 -4.33
N ALA A 408 18.84 -14.58 -4.70
CA ALA A 408 20.00 -14.70 -5.58
C ALA A 408 19.74 -14.09 -6.97
N TYR A 409 18.55 -14.27 -7.53
CA TYR A 409 18.12 -13.60 -8.76
C TYR A 409 18.12 -12.08 -8.59
N PHE A 410 17.49 -11.52 -7.55
CA PHE A 410 17.45 -10.08 -7.33
C PHE A 410 18.83 -9.46 -7.02
N ILE A 411 19.71 -10.17 -6.31
CA ILE A 411 21.13 -9.78 -6.14
C ILE A 411 21.81 -9.64 -7.51
N ASN A 412 21.60 -10.61 -8.42
CA ASN A 412 22.18 -10.57 -9.76
C ASN A 412 21.55 -9.47 -10.65
N VAL A 413 20.25 -9.19 -10.52
CA VAL A 413 19.57 -8.07 -11.20
C VAL A 413 20.15 -6.73 -10.77
N LEU A 414 20.24 -6.48 -9.46
CA LEU A 414 20.79 -5.23 -8.92
C LEU A 414 22.27 -5.05 -9.30
N LYS A 415 23.06 -6.13 -9.21
CA LYS A 415 24.46 -6.15 -9.63
C LYS A 415 24.60 -5.81 -11.12
N LEU A 416 23.84 -6.48 -12.00
CA LEU A 416 23.93 -6.25 -13.44
C LEU A 416 23.49 -4.83 -13.82
N ALA A 417 22.43 -4.29 -13.20
CA ALA A 417 21.99 -2.91 -13.41
C ALA A 417 23.09 -1.90 -13.02
N LYS A 418 23.77 -2.11 -11.89
CA LYS A 418 24.93 -1.30 -11.46
C LYS A 418 26.12 -1.44 -12.41
N GLU A 419 26.48 -2.67 -12.81
CA GLU A 419 27.60 -2.93 -13.75
C GLU A 419 27.33 -2.38 -15.16
N ALA A 420 26.07 -2.28 -15.59
CA ALA A 420 25.65 -1.65 -16.85
C ALA A 420 25.51 -0.11 -16.78
N GLY A 421 25.70 0.51 -15.60
CA GLY A 421 25.50 1.95 -15.40
C GLY A 421 24.03 2.40 -15.39
N ALA A 422 23.08 1.46 -15.30
CA ALA A 422 21.64 1.70 -15.34
C ALA A 422 21.10 2.19 -13.97
N HIS A 423 21.69 3.26 -13.43
CA HIS A 423 21.44 3.74 -12.06
C HIS A 423 19.96 4.04 -11.78
N THR A 424 19.24 4.63 -12.74
CA THR A 424 17.80 4.94 -12.61
C THR A 424 16.94 3.67 -12.52
N GLU A 425 17.28 2.63 -13.28
CA GLU A 425 16.56 1.36 -13.27
C GLU A 425 16.83 0.61 -11.96
N ALA A 426 18.10 0.57 -11.52
CA ALA A 426 18.48 0.03 -10.23
C ALA A 426 17.72 0.69 -9.07
N ALA A 427 17.52 2.01 -9.10
CA ALA A 427 16.75 2.74 -8.07
C ALA A 427 15.27 2.30 -8.02
N GLU A 428 14.60 2.13 -9.16
CA GLU A 428 13.24 1.57 -9.20
C GLU A 428 13.20 0.08 -8.78
N PHE A 429 14.27 -0.69 -9.03
CA PHE A 429 14.37 -2.08 -8.56
C PHE A 429 14.51 -2.17 -7.03
N TYR A 430 15.34 -1.31 -6.40
CA TYR A 430 15.41 -1.20 -4.93
C TYR A 430 14.05 -0.80 -4.34
N LYS A 431 13.39 0.21 -4.92
CA LYS A 431 12.07 0.70 -4.50
C LYS A 431 10.98 -0.37 -4.62
N LEU A 432 11.01 -1.19 -5.68
CA LEU A 432 10.14 -2.35 -5.84
C LEU A 432 10.40 -3.41 -4.75
N LEU A 433 11.66 -3.73 -4.47
CA LEU A 433 12.02 -4.67 -3.41
C LEU A 433 11.61 -4.16 -2.02
N GLN A 434 11.81 -2.87 -1.73
CA GLN A 434 11.42 -2.26 -0.46
C GLN A 434 9.90 -2.31 -0.18
N ALA A 435 9.05 -2.50 -1.21
CA ALA A 435 7.63 -2.78 -1.03
C ALA A 435 7.32 -4.24 -0.64
N CYS A 436 8.31 -5.14 -0.67
CA CYS A 436 8.23 -6.54 -0.26
C CYS A 436 9.32 -6.84 0.79
N GLU A 437 9.14 -6.30 1.99
CA GLU A 437 10.11 -6.34 3.09
C GLU A 437 10.74 -7.73 3.35
N PRO A 438 10.01 -8.87 3.35
CA PRO A 438 10.62 -10.19 3.58
C PRO A 438 11.61 -10.60 2.49
N LEU A 439 11.31 -10.31 1.22
CA LEU A 439 12.22 -10.58 0.10
C LEU A 439 13.41 -9.61 0.13
N PHE A 440 13.19 -8.35 0.48
CA PHE A 440 14.28 -7.37 0.59
C PHE A 440 15.24 -7.70 1.73
N SER A 441 14.73 -8.12 2.89
CA SER A 441 15.55 -8.64 4.00
C SER A 441 16.41 -9.83 3.55
N LEU A 442 15.84 -10.79 2.81
CA LEU A 442 16.57 -11.96 2.32
C LEU A 442 17.66 -11.57 1.30
N VAL A 443 17.34 -10.67 0.36
CA VAL A 443 18.31 -10.07 -0.59
C VAL A 443 19.47 -9.39 0.14
N ILE A 444 19.19 -8.55 1.14
CA ILE A 444 20.23 -7.82 1.87
C ILE A 444 21.10 -8.77 2.69
N ASN A 445 20.51 -9.66 3.49
CA ASN A 445 21.26 -10.61 4.32
C ASN A 445 22.14 -11.55 3.47
N ALA A 446 21.61 -12.08 2.35
CA ALA A 446 22.41 -12.89 1.43
C ALA A 446 23.51 -12.08 0.70
N SER A 447 23.30 -10.77 0.47
CA SER A 447 24.35 -9.90 -0.08
C SER A 447 25.49 -9.61 0.91
N LEU A 448 25.16 -9.40 2.19
CA LEU A 448 26.11 -9.13 3.28
C LEU A 448 27.08 -10.30 3.51
N GLN A 449 26.60 -11.54 3.34
CA GLN A 449 27.39 -12.75 3.51
C GLN A 449 28.34 -13.04 2.33
N ASN A 450 28.26 -12.29 1.23
CA ASN A 450 29.03 -12.54 0.02
C ASN A 450 29.89 -11.31 -0.38
N PRO A 451 31.21 -11.33 -0.10
CA PRO A 451 32.13 -10.21 -0.38
C PRO A 451 32.20 -9.76 -1.85
N LYS A 452 31.72 -10.56 -2.81
CA LYS A 452 31.70 -10.17 -4.24
C LYS A 452 30.49 -9.34 -4.64
N VAL A 453 29.46 -9.24 -3.80
CA VAL A 453 28.22 -8.49 -4.09
C VAL A 453 27.84 -7.48 -3.01
N VAL A 454 28.35 -7.62 -1.77
CA VAL A 454 28.06 -6.70 -0.66
C VAL A 454 28.28 -5.23 -1.04
N LYS A 455 29.35 -4.90 -1.75
CA LYS A 455 29.63 -3.53 -2.18
C LYS A 455 28.56 -2.96 -3.15
N PRO A 456 28.38 -3.51 -4.38
CA PRO A 456 27.44 -2.94 -5.34
C PRO A 456 25.96 -3.09 -4.96
N VAL A 457 25.60 -4.06 -4.10
CA VAL A 457 24.20 -4.37 -3.75
C VAL A 457 23.77 -3.78 -2.41
N PHE A 458 24.65 -3.72 -1.40
CA PHE A 458 24.34 -3.13 -0.08
C PHE A 458 25.11 -1.82 0.18
N GLU A 459 26.44 -1.83 0.15
CA GLU A 459 27.24 -0.70 0.67
C GLU A 459 26.99 0.60 -0.10
N GLU A 460 26.99 0.56 -1.44
CA GLU A 460 26.72 1.74 -2.25
C GLU A 460 25.31 2.31 -2.01
N PHE A 461 24.30 1.43 -1.88
CA PHE A 461 22.91 1.83 -1.64
C PHE A 461 22.71 2.41 -0.23
N ALA A 462 23.33 1.81 0.79
CA ALA A 462 23.26 2.31 2.16
C ALA A 462 24.05 3.62 2.33
N VAL A 463 25.20 3.78 1.66
CA VAL A 463 25.97 5.04 1.61
C VAL A 463 25.18 6.16 0.92
N GLU A 464 24.46 5.85 -0.16
CA GLU A 464 23.55 6.78 -0.85
C GLU A 464 22.41 7.24 0.06
N ARG A 465 21.74 6.30 0.75
CA ARG A 465 20.65 6.59 1.70
C ARG A 465 21.12 7.42 2.91
N LEU A 466 22.24 7.06 3.54
CA LEU A 466 22.86 7.87 4.60
C LEU A 466 23.23 9.27 4.08
N GLY A 467 23.73 9.37 2.85
CA GLY A 467 24.01 10.65 2.18
C GLY A 467 22.75 11.51 1.93
N ALA A 468 21.57 10.92 1.88
CA ALA A 468 20.30 11.63 1.73
C ALA A 468 19.82 12.27 3.05
N CYS A 469 20.16 11.73 4.22
CA CYS A 469 19.77 12.28 5.53
C CYS A 469 20.21 13.75 5.71
N ARG A 470 19.39 14.55 6.40
CA ARG A 470 19.59 16.00 6.63
C ARG A 470 19.56 16.41 8.10
N THR A 471 19.13 15.53 9.01
CA THR A 471 19.12 15.74 10.47
C THR A 471 19.70 14.54 11.22
N VAL A 472 20.16 14.72 12.46
CA VAL A 472 20.64 13.60 13.29
C VAL A 472 19.53 12.54 13.48
N SER A 473 18.28 12.98 13.67
CA SER A 473 17.10 12.12 13.80
C SER A 473 16.82 11.25 12.56
N GLU A 474 17.16 11.71 11.35
CA GLU A 474 17.06 10.88 10.13
C GLU A 474 18.11 9.77 10.10
N VAL A 475 19.35 10.04 10.52
CA VAL A 475 20.39 9.00 10.61
C VAL A 475 20.03 7.97 11.69
N GLN A 476 19.49 8.41 12.82
CA GLN A 476 18.96 7.51 13.87
C GLN A 476 17.84 6.59 13.34
N LYS A 477 16.90 7.13 12.54
CA LYS A 477 15.83 6.35 11.90
C LYS A 477 16.38 5.34 10.89
N GLU A 478 17.37 5.74 10.09
CA GLU A 478 18.02 4.88 9.11
C GLU A 478 18.79 3.73 9.79
N ILE A 479 19.52 3.99 10.88
CA ILE A 479 20.19 2.96 11.69
C ILE A 479 19.16 1.99 12.29
N ARG A 480 18.03 2.47 12.82
CA ARG A 480 16.94 1.61 13.34
C ARG A 480 16.27 0.78 12.24
N TYR A 481 16.07 1.33 11.04
CA TYR A 481 15.56 0.60 9.87
C TYR A 481 16.47 -0.57 9.49
N TRP A 482 17.78 -0.32 9.34
CA TRP A 482 18.75 -1.38 9.04
C TRP A 482 18.90 -2.40 10.17
N SER A 483 18.83 -1.96 11.44
CA SER A 483 18.80 -2.85 12.61
C SER A 483 17.64 -3.85 12.59
N ALA A 484 16.45 -3.42 12.17
CA ALA A 484 15.25 -4.25 12.13
C ALA A 484 15.22 -5.16 10.88
N LEU A 485 15.59 -4.61 9.72
CA LEU A 485 15.54 -5.32 8.44
C LEU A 485 16.62 -6.42 8.32
N ALA A 486 17.85 -6.13 8.76
CA ALA A 486 19.01 -6.99 8.54
C ALA A 486 20.12 -6.66 9.55
N GLU A 487 20.09 -7.23 10.76
CA GLU A 487 21.02 -6.88 11.86
C GLU A 487 22.51 -6.95 11.47
N GLN A 488 22.88 -7.85 10.54
CA GLN A 488 24.25 -7.98 10.01
C GLN A 488 24.76 -6.71 9.31
N SER A 489 23.87 -5.84 8.82
CA SER A 489 24.22 -4.55 8.22
C SER A 489 24.97 -3.63 9.20
N LEU A 490 24.61 -3.67 10.49
CA LEU A 490 25.28 -2.91 11.55
C LEU A 490 26.68 -3.45 11.89
N GLN A 491 27.07 -4.59 11.32
CA GLN A 491 28.42 -5.16 11.43
C GLN A 491 29.26 -4.88 10.16
N ASN A 492 28.66 -4.33 9.10
CA ASN A 492 29.41 -3.92 7.91
C ASN A 492 30.21 -2.64 8.21
N ARG A 493 31.52 -2.71 8.01
CA ARG A 493 32.45 -1.61 8.30
C ARG A 493 32.15 -0.34 7.50
N VAL A 494 31.81 -0.46 6.21
CA VAL A 494 31.54 0.71 5.34
C VAL A 494 30.26 1.43 5.79
N PHE A 495 29.25 0.67 6.23
CA PHE A 495 28.04 1.22 6.85
C PHE A 495 28.37 1.94 8.17
N GLN A 496 29.12 1.29 9.07
CA GLN A 496 29.55 1.86 10.35
C GLN A 496 30.31 3.19 10.17
N GLU A 497 31.35 3.20 9.32
CA GLU A 497 32.17 4.37 9.02
C GLU A 497 31.33 5.49 8.39
N ARG A 498 30.44 5.18 7.43
CA ARG A 498 29.61 6.22 6.78
C ARG A 498 28.54 6.78 7.72
N ALA A 499 27.91 5.95 8.54
CA ALA A 499 26.88 6.37 9.48
C ALA A 499 27.48 7.23 10.60
N GLN A 500 28.64 6.83 11.16
CA GLN A 500 29.42 7.62 12.10
C GLN A 500 29.81 8.98 11.49
N ALA A 501 30.43 8.98 10.30
CA ALA A 501 30.82 10.20 9.61
C ALA A 501 29.61 11.12 9.38
N ARG A 502 28.48 10.59 8.88
CA ARG A 502 27.30 11.40 8.57
C ARG A 502 26.58 11.93 9.82
N MET A 503 26.54 11.15 10.89
CA MET A 503 25.99 11.59 12.17
C MET A 503 26.82 12.73 12.77
N LEU A 504 28.15 12.62 12.70
CA LEU A 504 29.09 13.66 13.15
C LEU A 504 29.15 14.87 12.20
N GLU A 505 28.90 14.72 10.90
CA GLU A 505 28.72 15.84 9.95
C GLU A 505 27.49 16.69 10.29
N LEU A 506 26.40 16.05 10.76
CA LEU A 506 25.13 16.72 11.03
C LEU A 506 25.07 17.30 12.45
N PHE A 507 25.66 16.62 13.45
CA PHE A 507 25.77 17.10 14.83
C PHE A 507 26.43 18.49 14.94
N ASP A 508 27.45 18.75 14.11
CA ASP A 508 28.15 20.05 14.07
C ASP A 508 27.24 21.22 13.69
N GLY A 509 26.16 20.94 12.94
CA GLY A 509 25.17 21.93 12.51
C GLY A 509 23.97 22.09 13.45
N GLU A 510 23.84 21.26 14.50
CA GLU A 510 22.70 21.33 15.42
C GLU A 510 22.78 22.58 16.31
N ARG A 511 21.62 23.20 16.57
CA ARG A 511 21.53 24.43 17.38
C ARG A 511 21.60 24.17 18.88
N ASP A 512 21.11 23.02 19.31
CA ASP A 512 21.23 22.52 20.68
C ASP A 512 22.07 21.24 20.67
N GLN A 513 23.39 21.42 20.63
CA GLN A 513 24.34 20.31 20.63
C GLN A 513 24.30 19.50 21.93
N LEU A 514 23.82 20.07 23.05
CA LEU A 514 23.71 19.33 24.32
C LEU A 514 22.46 18.45 24.32
N GLY A 515 21.32 18.97 23.86
CA GLY A 515 20.11 18.18 23.61
C GLY A 515 20.39 17.03 22.64
N ALA A 516 21.00 17.33 21.49
CA ALA A 516 21.39 16.33 20.49
C ALA A 516 22.39 15.30 21.04
N LEU A 517 23.32 15.69 21.92
CA LEU A 517 24.25 14.76 22.57
C LEU A 517 23.52 13.82 23.54
N LEU A 518 22.61 14.35 24.38
CA LEU A 518 21.81 13.54 25.32
C LEU A 518 20.87 12.57 24.61
N GLU A 519 20.25 12.99 23.50
CA GLU A 519 19.50 12.11 22.61
C GLU A 519 20.40 11.04 21.98
N LEU A 520 21.64 11.38 21.60
CA LEU A 520 22.60 10.45 21.01
C LEU A 520 23.07 9.38 22.01
N HIS A 521 23.36 9.74 23.26
CA HIS A 521 23.63 8.78 24.35
C HIS A 521 22.45 7.82 24.54
N THR A 522 21.24 8.38 24.65
CA THR A 522 20.00 7.62 24.86
C THR A 522 19.72 6.67 23.70
N PHE A 523 19.94 7.12 22.46
CA PHE A 523 19.77 6.32 21.25
C PHE A 523 20.80 5.21 21.11
N LEU A 524 22.08 5.48 21.41
CA LEU A 524 23.16 4.50 21.21
C LEU A 524 23.26 3.46 22.33
N ALA A 525 22.67 3.71 23.51
CA ALA A 525 22.57 2.75 24.60
C ALA A 525 21.83 1.44 24.19
N ASP A 526 20.90 1.51 23.24
CA ASP A 526 20.18 0.35 22.69
C ASP A 526 21.13 -0.66 22.00
N PHE A 527 22.25 -0.19 21.42
CA PHE A 527 23.08 -0.95 20.47
C PHE A 527 24.19 -1.78 21.13
N THR A 528 23.82 -2.55 22.17
CA THR A 528 24.74 -3.34 23.01
C THR A 528 25.66 -4.32 22.27
N ARG A 529 25.26 -4.83 21.10
CA ARG A 529 26.09 -5.73 20.25
C ARG A 529 27.15 -4.99 19.45
N GLN A 530 26.93 -3.72 19.13
CA GLN A 530 27.84 -2.84 18.40
C GLN A 530 28.47 -1.80 19.35
N ARG A 531 28.61 -2.15 20.64
CA ARG A 531 29.01 -1.27 21.73
C ARG A 531 30.25 -0.43 21.42
N THR A 532 31.29 -1.00 20.82
CA THR A 532 32.53 -0.27 20.49
C THR A 532 32.31 0.85 19.47
N TRP A 533 31.48 0.62 18.45
CA TRP A 533 31.11 1.63 17.45
C TRP A 533 30.19 2.70 18.04
N ALA A 534 29.25 2.30 18.91
CA ALA A 534 28.42 3.21 19.68
C ALA A 534 29.26 4.13 20.60
N GLU A 535 30.18 3.55 21.37
CA GLU A 535 31.11 4.29 22.24
C GLU A 535 32.05 5.21 21.43
N GLU A 536 32.48 4.82 20.23
CA GLU A 536 33.30 5.66 19.35
C GLU A 536 32.51 6.85 18.78
N ILE A 537 31.24 6.67 18.38
CA ILE A 537 30.36 7.78 17.97
C ILE A 537 30.13 8.75 19.14
N ILE A 538 29.80 8.24 20.33
CA ILE A 538 29.59 9.05 21.54
C ILE A 538 30.86 9.85 21.85
N ALA A 539 32.01 9.19 22.01
CA ALA A 539 33.26 9.88 22.32
C ALA A 539 33.66 10.89 21.22
N SER A 540 33.29 10.66 19.97
CA SER A 540 33.50 11.62 18.88
C SER A 540 32.59 12.86 19.00
N ALA A 541 31.31 12.68 19.32
CA ALA A 541 30.38 13.78 19.52
C ALA A 541 30.74 14.59 20.78
N GLU A 542 31.10 13.93 21.87
CA GLU A 542 31.60 14.57 23.11
C GLU A 542 32.86 15.41 22.86
N ARG A 543 33.86 14.86 22.15
CA ARG A 543 35.09 15.58 21.81
C ARG A 543 34.79 16.85 21.00
N LYS A 544 33.85 16.79 20.04
CA LYS A 544 33.42 17.97 19.27
C LYS A 544 32.62 18.97 20.09
N PHE A 545 31.71 18.51 20.94
CA PHE A 545 30.91 19.37 21.81
C PHE A 545 31.79 20.17 22.79
N LEU A 546 32.78 19.52 23.40
CA LEU A 546 33.74 20.17 24.30
C LEU A 546 34.63 21.20 23.58
N ALA A 547 34.91 21.03 22.29
CA ALA A 547 35.64 22.02 21.48
C ALA A 547 34.82 23.27 21.14
N GLY A 548 33.49 23.24 21.30
CA GLY A 548 32.58 24.36 21.05
C GLY A 548 32.04 25.05 22.31
N ILE A 549 32.27 24.50 23.51
CA ILE A 549 31.62 24.94 24.74
C ILE A 549 32.13 26.33 25.20
N LYS A 550 31.28 27.04 25.96
CA LYS A 550 31.62 28.32 26.59
C LYS A 550 31.19 28.27 28.06
N LEU A 551 32.11 27.80 28.91
CA LEU A 551 31.89 27.57 30.34
C LEU A 551 31.25 28.77 31.06
N GLU A 552 31.67 29.98 30.71
CA GLU A 552 31.25 31.23 31.37
C GLU A 552 29.81 31.68 31.02
N SER A 553 29.19 31.03 30.03
CA SER A 553 27.80 31.20 29.64
C SER A 553 26.94 29.97 29.95
N LEU A 554 27.49 28.98 30.67
CA LEU A 554 26.82 27.72 30.93
C LEU A 554 25.78 27.88 32.06
N GLY A 555 24.52 27.54 31.75
CA GLY A 555 23.43 27.47 32.72
C GLY A 555 23.51 26.21 33.59
N ARG A 556 22.84 26.24 34.74
CA ARG A 556 22.99 25.20 35.77
C ARG A 556 22.61 23.79 35.31
N ASP A 557 21.42 23.64 34.71
CA ASP A 557 20.93 22.36 34.16
C ASP A 557 21.90 21.76 33.13
N ALA A 558 22.42 22.61 32.23
CA ALA A 558 23.37 22.19 31.21
C ALA A 558 24.69 21.68 31.82
N PHE A 559 25.22 22.38 32.83
CA PHE A 559 26.42 21.94 33.55
C PHE A 559 26.22 20.61 34.27
N GLU A 560 25.12 20.44 35.01
CA GLU A 560 24.85 19.21 35.77
C GLU A 560 24.76 17.98 34.82
N LYS A 561 24.15 18.16 33.64
CA LYS A 561 24.11 17.14 32.56
C LYS A 561 25.50 16.79 32.01
N ILE A 562 26.32 17.79 31.69
CA ILE A 562 27.66 17.58 31.10
C ILE A 562 28.60 16.91 32.13
N VAL A 563 28.54 17.34 33.38
CA VAL A 563 29.33 16.74 34.47
C VAL A 563 28.92 15.29 34.72
N ALA A 564 27.64 14.94 34.60
CA ALA A 564 27.18 13.54 34.65
C ALA A 564 27.78 12.70 33.50
N ILE A 565 27.69 13.16 32.24
CA ILE A 565 28.27 12.49 31.06
C ILE A 565 29.78 12.23 31.21
N LEU A 566 30.52 13.19 31.77
CA LEU A 566 31.96 13.04 31.99
C LEU A 566 32.31 12.05 33.12
N ARG A 567 31.42 11.87 34.10
CA ARG A 567 31.64 11.03 35.29
C ARG A 567 31.10 9.60 35.19
N GLU A 568 30.16 9.34 34.29
CA GLU A 568 29.69 7.98 33.96
C GLU A 568 30.85 7.09 33.44
N LYS A 569 31.89 7.72 32.89
CA LYS A 569 33.11 7.08 32.39
C LYS A 569 33.96 6.50 33.52
N PRO A 570 34.32 5.20 33.48
CA PRO A 570 35.30 4.63 34.41
C PRO A 570 36.62 5.41 34.37
N GLN A 571 37.28 5.64 35.51
CA GLN A 571 38.43 6.55 35.63
C GLN A 571 39.55 6.29 34.61
N VAL A 572 39.84 5.02 34.28
CA VAL A 572 40.83 4.64 33.26
C VAL A 572 40.43 5.14 31.87
N PHE A 573 39.16 4.99 31.49
CA PHE A 573 38.64 5.47 30.21
C PHE A 573 38.55 7.00 30.17
N LEU A 574 38.13 7.63 31.27
CA LEU A 574 38.13 9.09 31.40
C LEU A 574 39.55 9.67 31.23
N GLN A 575 40.58 9.02 31.77
CA GLN A 575 41.97 9.45 31.59
C GLN A 575 42.44 9.36 30.13
N VAL A 576 42.02 8.33 29.38
CA VAL A 576 42.31 8.19 27.95
C VAL A 576 41.55 9.25 27.13
N PHE A 577 40.25 9.41 27.36
CA PHE A 577 39.42 10.45 26.73
C PHE A 577 40.01 11.86 26.91
N LEU A 578 40.43 12.21 28.13
CA LEU A 578 41.11 13.48 28.42
C LEU A 578 42.50 13.59 27.76
N GLN A 579 43.13 12.49 27.33
CA GLN A 579 44.38 12.53 26.55
C GLN A 579 44.16 12.69 25.05
N GLU A 580 42.97 12.36 24.53
CA GLU A 580 42.60 12.56 23.13
C GLU A 580 42.06 13.97 22.83
N LEU A 581 41.43 14.63 23.81
CA LEU A 581 41.00 16.03 23.70
C LEU A 581 42.17 16.96 23.38
N ASP A 582 41.95 17.96 22.54
CA ASP A 582 42.92 19.04 22.31
C ASP A 582 43.22 19.84 23.62
N PRO A 583 44.28 20.67 23.65
CA PRO A 583 44.68 21.37 24.87
C PRO A 583 43.60 22.27 25.49
N GLN A 584 42.70 22.86 24.70
CA GLN A 584 41.62 23.71 25.20
C GLN A 584 40.46 22.85 25.73
N SER A 585 39.92 21.92 24.95
CA SER A 585 38.82 21.05 25.40
C SER A 585 39.21 20.24 26.65
N ARG A 586 40.47 19.80 26.73
CA ARG A 586 41.06 19.12 27.90
C ARG A 586 41.12 20.00 29.14
N ARG A 587 41.45 21.28 28.97
CA ARG A 587 41.47 22.30 30.04
C ARG A 587 40.06 22.55 30.55
N GLU A 588 39.09 22.71 29.65
CA GLU A 588 37.71 23.00 29.97
C GLU A 588 36.98 21.81 30.62
N ALA A 589 37.22 20.58 30.13
CA ALA A 589 36.70 19.36 30.77
C ALA A 589 37.25 19.15 32.19
N LYS A 590 38.50 19.53 32.46
CA LYS A 590 39.07 19.51 33.83
C LYS A 590 38.39 20.55 34.74
N ILE A 591 38.14 21.76 34.26
CA ILE A 591 37.43 22.80 35.00
C ILE A 591 36.00 22.35 35.34
N LEU A 592 35.29 21.74 34.39
CA LEU A 592 33.95 21.15 34.62
C LEU A 592 33.97 20.07 35.72
N LEU A 593 34.89 19.11 35.63
CA LEU A 593 35.01 18.03 36.62
C LEU A 593 35.34 18.55 38.03
N ALA A 594 36.32 19.46 38.16
CA ALA A 594 36.72 20.04 39.45
C ALA A 594 35.61 20.91 40.05
N ALA A 595 34.90 21.70 39.24
CA ALA A 595 33.74 22.46 39.71
C ALA A 595 32.57 21.55 40.13
N GLY A 596 32.38 20.41 39.45
CA GLY A 596 31.37 19.42 39.83
C GLY A 596 31.65 18.80 41.19
N GLU A 597 32.90 18.42 41.43
CA GLU A 597 33.35 17.87 42.72
C GLU A 597 33.22 18.90 43.86
N LEU A 598 33.57 20.16 43.57
CA LEU A 598 33.35 21.29 44.48
C LEU A 598 31.88 21.52 44.81
N LEU A 599 30.96 21.42 43.85
CA LEU A 599 29.54 21.70 44.05
C LEU A 599 28.83 20.63 44.88
N GLU A 600 29.27 19.37 44.82
CA GLU A 600 28.80 18.30 45.71
C GLU A 600 29.41 18.37 47.11
N ASN A 601 30.71 18.69 47.19
CA ASN A 601 31.47 18.59 48.43
C ASN A 601 31.92 19.97 48.96
N THR A 602 31.12 21.02 48.76
CA THR A 602 31.50 22.44 49.04
C THR A 602 31.84 22.70 50.52
N GLN A 603 31.46 21.80 51.43
CA GLN A 603 31.80 21.88 52.86
C GLN A 603 33.15 21.25 53.21
N VAL A 604 33.75 20.47 52.30
CA VAL A 604 35.01 19.74 52.48
C VAL A 604 36.19 20.54 51.95
N PHE A 605 36.02 21.23 50.82
CA PHE A 605 37.06 22.03 50.19
C PHE A 605 37.35 23.34 50.96
N ASP A 606 38.62 23.75 50.93
CA ASP A 606 39.05 25.10 51.28
C ASP A 606 39.35 25.91 50.00
N PRO A 607 38.92 27.19 49.88
CA PRO A 607 39.17 28.00 48.68
C PRO A 607 40.63 28.23 48.32
N GLU A 608 41.55 28.35 49.29
CA GLU A 608 42.98 28.47 49.00
C GLU A 608 43.51 27.17 48.41
N GLN A 609 43.14 26.02 48.99
CA GLN A 609 43.57 24.71 48.51
C GLN A 609 43.00 24.37 47.13
N PHE A 610 41.73 24.68 46.87
CA PHE A 610 41.06 24.39 45.60
C PHE A 610 41.67 25.14 44.41
N TYR A 611 42.00 26.43 44.58
CA TYR A 611 42.59 27.23 43.49
C TYR A 611 44.12 27.12 43.39
N LYS A 612 44.80 26.50 44.37
CA LYS A 612 46.27 26.42 44.46
C LYS A 612 46.96 25.81 43.23
N GLU A 613 46.33 24.83 42.60
CA GLU A 613 46.89 24.08 41.45
C GLU A 613 46.33 24.55 40.09
N MET A 614 45.45 25.56 40.10
CA MET A 614 44.88 26.17 38.89
C MET A 614 45.76 27.31 38.38
N SER A 615 45.82 27.52 37.06
CA SER A 615 46.40 28.76 36.53
C SER A 615 45.47 29.96 36.80
N ARG A 616 46.00 31.18 36.69
CA ARG A 616 45.20 32.42 36.83
C ARG A 616 43.97 32.44 35.91
N ASP A 617 44.15 31.98 34.67
CA ASP A 617 43.06 31.96 33.68
C ASP A 617 42.06 30.84 33.99
N ASP A 618 42.50 29.70 34.54
CA ASP A 618 41.61 28.62 34.99
C ASP A 618 40.79 29.06 36.19
N ALA A 619 41.41 29.66 37.20
CA ALA A 619 40.71 30.22 38.36
C ALA A 619 39.70 31.30 37.93
N SER A 620 40.08 32.18 36.99
CA SER A 620 39.23 33.24 36.46
C SER A 620 38.02 32.71 35.67
N THR A 621 38.20 31.70 34.81
CA THR A 621 37.10 31.07 34.07
C THR A 621 36.24 30.20 34.98
N THR A 622 36.83 29.47 35.95
CA THR A 622 36.10 28.71 36.97
C THR A 622 35.22 29.61 37.83
N GLN A 623 35.73 30.77 38.26
CA GLN A 623 34.94 31.75 39.02
C GLN A 623 33.80 32.34 38.19
N ARG A 624 34.03 32.65 36.90
CA ARG A 624 32.98 33.15 36.00
C ARG A 624 31.90 32.09 35.73
N MET A 625 32.28 30.83 35.54
CA MET A 625 31.35 29.70 35.45
C MET A 625 30.56 29.51 36.76
N LEU A 626 31.20 29.49 37.93
CA LEU A 626 30.47 29.42 39.20
C LEU A 626 29.47 30.59 39.35
N GLN A 627 29.78 31.78 38.85
CA GLN A 627 28.85 32.92 38.79
C GLN A 627 27.74 32.79 37.73
N SER A 628 27.86 31.96 36.69
CA SER A 628 26.76 31.67 35.75
C SER A 628 25.82 30.59 36.31
N LEU A 629 26.37 29.59 37.01
CA LEU A 629 25.62 28.50 37.66
C LEU A 629 24.83 28.96 38.91
N LEU A 630 25.25 30.07 39.53
CA LEU A 630 24.62 30.65 40.72
C LEU A 630 23.41 31.53 40.35
N GLU A 631 22.25 30.90 40.22
CA GLU A 631 20.95 31.57 40.16
C GLU A 631 20.37 31.81 41.56
N GLY A 632 19.75 32.98 41.75
CA GLY A 632 19.13 33.39 43.03
C GLY A 632 17.61 33.30 43.00
N PRO A 633 16.92 33.41 44.16
CA PRO A 633 17.46 33.72 45.48
C PRO A 633 18.24 32.56 46.12
N PHE A 634 19.32 32.87 46.84
CA PHE A 634 20.29 31.87 47.29
C PHE A 634 19.94 31.25 48.65
N GLY A 635 20.15 29.94 48.78
CA GLY A 635 20.05 29.21 50.04
C GLY A 635 21.32 29.32 50.90
N LYS A 636 21.18 29.02 52.20
CA LYS A 636 22.28 29.04 53.20
C LYS A 636 23.44 28.07 52.91
N GLU A 637 23.25 27.15 51.98
CA GLU A 637 24.22 26.17 51.50
C GLU A 637 25.02 26.76 50.32
N GLN A 638 24.32 27.30 49.32
CA GLN A 638 24.90 28.01 48.17
C GLN A 638 25.76 29.22 48.58
N PHE A 639 25.51 29.82 49.74
CA PHE A 639 26.36 30.86 50.31
C PHE A 639 27.84 30.45 50.47
N LEU A 640 28.16 29.14 50.63
CA LEU A 640 29.56 28.67 50.57
C LEU A 640 30.09 28.73 49.14
N THR A 641 29.36 28.21 48.16
CA THR A 641 29.69 28.24 46.73
C THR A 641 29.97 29.66 46.23
N VAL A 642 29.17 30.63 46.70
CA VAL A 642 29.37 32.06 46.39
C VAL A 642 30.76 32.55 46.86
N THR A 643 31.28 32.06 48.00
CA THR A 643 32.64 32.46 48.43
C THR A 643 33.75 31.89 47.54
N PHE A 644 33.60 30.69 46.98
CA PHE A 644 34.52 30.18 45.95
C PHE A 644 34.46 31.00 44.66
N ALA A 645 33.28 31.50 44.28
CA ALA A 645 33.06 32.32 43.09
C ALA A 645 33.66 33.75 43.19
N PHE A 646 34.00 34.20 44.40
CA PHE A 646 34.55 35.53 44.70
C PHE A 646 35.88 35.51 45.46
N TYR A 647 36.53 34.35 45.61
CA TYR A 647 37.90 34.24 46.10
C TYR A 647 38.88 35.00 45.18
N ASN A 648 39.94 35.58 45.73
CA ASN A 648 40.97 36.26 44.95
C ASN A 648 42.36 35.64 45.23
N PRO A 649 42.86 34.76 44.33
CA PRO A 649 44.08 33.97 44.55
C PRO A 649 45.37 34.80 44.45
N ASP A 650 45.31 36.02 43.90
CA ASP A 650 46.49 36.86 43.61
C ASP A 650 46.93 37.77 44.77
N SER A 651 46.34 37.64 45.96
CA SER A 651 46.68 38.47 47.12
C SER A 651 47.80 37.85 47.97
N PRO A 652 48.80 38.64 48.42
CA PRO A 652 49.81 38.20 49.38
C PRO A 652 49.28 38.05 50.83
N GLN A 653 47.95 38.06 51.04
CA GLN A 653 47.31 37.81 52.34
C GLN A 653 46.31 36.65 52.21
N ALA A 654 46.50 35.62 53.04
CA ALA A 654 45.86 34.29 53.00
C ALA A 654 44.34 34.23 53.34
N ALA A 655 43.58 35.26 53.00
CA ALA A 655 42.11 35.28 53.10
C ALA A 655 41.50 36.45 52.28
N SER A 656 41.94 36.62 51.02
CA SER A 656 41.41 37.70 50.18
C SER A 656 40.24 37.22 49.31
N TYR A 657 39.08 37.86 49.50
CA TYR A 657 37.89 37.68 48.67
C TYR A 657 37.45 39.06 48.17
N ARG A 658 36.79 39.11 47.00
CA ARG A 658 36.17 40.31 46.44
C ARG A 658 34.86 40.63 47.16
N PHE A 659 34.95 40.97 48.45
CA PHE A 659 33.82 41.05 49.36
C PHE A 659 32.72 42.06 48.95
N TYR A 660 33.10 43.23 48.40
CA TYR A 660 32.12 44.20 47.89
C TYR A 660 31.36 43.64 46.68
N ASP A 661 32.08 43.14 45.67
CA ASP A 661 31.51 42.56 44.46
C ASP A 661 30.60 41.36 44.77
N MET A 662 30.98 40.54 45.76
CA MET A 662 30.19 39.41 46.24
C MET A 662 28.85 39.85 46.85
N LEU A 663 28.85 40.87 47.73
CA LEU A 663 27.62 41.41 48.32
C LEU A 663 26.72 42.05 47.25
N CYS A 664 27.31 42.79 46.31
CA CYS A 664 26.59 43.38 45.17
C CYS A 664 26.01 42.31 44.24
N TYR A 665 26.74 41.22 43.98
CA TYR A 665 26.27 40.08 43.21
C TYR A 665 25.06 39.41 43.88
N ILE A 666 25.16 39.12 45.18
CA ILE A 666 24.07 38.51 45.95
C ILE A 666 22.82 39.40 45.91
N LYS A 667 22.96 40.72 46.17
CA LYS A 667 21.84 41.67 46.07
C LYS A 667 21.22 41.68 44.67
N ARG A 668 22.04 41.70 43.61
CA ARG A 668 21.60 41.77 42.21
C ARG A 668 20.87 40.50 41.73
N LYS A 669 21.26 39.32 42.23
CA LYS A 669 20.69 38.02 41.81
C LYS A 669 19.61 37.47 42.76
N GLY A 670 19.66 37.79 44.06
CA GLY A 670 18.74 37.27 45.08
C GLY A 670 17.93 38.33 45.83
N GLY A 671 18.14 39.62 45.57
CA GLY A 671 17.43 40.72 46.24
C GLY A 671 18.03 41.15 47.59
N ALA A 672 17.50 42.24 48.15
CA ALA A 672 18.01 42.85 49.38
C ALA A 672 17.92 41.92 50.60
N ASP A 673 16.80 41.21 50.76
CA ASP A 673 16.59 40.26 51.87
C ASP A 673 17.59 39.09 51.83
N ASN A 674 17.97 38.64 50.65
CA ASN A 674 18.92 37.54 50.51
C ASN A 674 20.37 37.99 50.76
N ALA A 675 20.71 39.24 50.44
CA ALA A 675 21.97 39.87 50.86
C ALA A 675 22.01 40.11 52.38
N PHE A 676 20.88 40.49 53.00
CA PHE A 676 20.73 40.55 54.46
C PHE A 676 20.95 39.18 55.10
N ASP A 677 20.32 38.12 54.58
CA ASP A 677 20.47 36.76 55.10
C ASP A 677 21.90 36.21 54.92
N PHE A 678 22.59 36.56 53.82
CA PHE A 678 24.01 36.26 53.65
C PHE A 678 24.87 36.98 54.70
N ILE A 679 24.61 38.25 54.99
CA ILE A 679 25.32 39.00 56.03
C ILE A 679 25.02 38.43 57.43
N VAL A 680 23.80 37.97 57.71
CA VAL A 680 23.47 37.28 58.97
C VAL A 680 24.21 35.93 59.07
N TRP A 681 24.27 35.16 57.97
CA TRP A 681 24.98 33.89 57.90
C TRP A 681 26.51 34.05 58.00
N SER A 682 27.08 35.12 57.43
CA SER A 682 28.53 35.36 57.46
C SER A 682 29.05 35.60 58.88
N MET A 683 28.22 36.19 59.76
CA MET A 683 28.54 36.42 61.18
C MET A 683 28.80 35.14 61.99
N SER A 684 28.49 33.94 61.48
CA SER A 684 28.78 32.65 62.13
C SER A 684 29.84 31.81 61.39
N ARG A 685 30.47 32.33 60.32
CA ARG A 685 31.43 31.60 59.49
C ARG A 685 32.84 32.17 59.66
N HIS A 686 33.80 31.33 60.04
CA HIS A 686 35.16 31.75 60.42
C HIS A 686 35.91 32.51 59.31
N ILE A 687 35.62 32.23 58.03
CA ILE A 687 36.24 32.87 56.85
C ILE A 687 36.07 34.41 56.79
N PHE A 688 35.10 34.97 57.52
CA PHE A 688 34.87 36.42 57.59
C PHE A 688 35.55 37.10 58.79
N PHE A 689 36.32 36.36 59.59
CA PHE A 689 36.85 36.80 60.88
C PHE A 689 38.36 36.57 61.03
N THR A 690 38.99 37.44 61.81
CA THR A 690 40.33 37.21 62.36
C THR A 690 40.22 37.12 63.87
N LYS A 691 40.37 35.91 64.42
CA LYS A 691 40.21 35.56 65.86
C LYS A 691 38.82 35.86 66.44
N ARG A 692 38.48 37.13 66.67
CA ARG A 692 37.20 37.60 67.26
C ARG A 692 36.68 38.92 66.66
N THR A 693 37.41 39.51 65.71
CA THR A 693 37.03 40.74 64.99
C THR A 693 36.75 40.40 63.53
N LEU A 694 35.89 41.19 62.86
CA LEU A 694 35.69 41.03 61.41
C LEU A 694 37.03 41.21 60.68
N LEU A 695 37.24 40.40 59.63
CA LEU A 695 38.39 40.53 58.74
C LEU A 695 38.37 41.92 58.09
N ALA A 696 39.51 42.63 58.08
CA ALA A 696 39.55 44.05 57.70
C ALA A 696 39.01 44.33 56.27
N SER A 697 39.34 43.47 55.31
CA SER A 697 38.84 43.53 53.93
C SER A 697 37.34 43.25 53.83
N TYR A 698 36.79 42.37 54.67
CA TYR A 698 35.34 42.16 54.75
C TYR A 698 34.62 43.33 55.41
N LYS A 699 35.20 43.89 56.50
CA LYS A 699 34.67 45.09 57.16
C LYS A 699 34.52 46.24 56.17
N GLU A 700 35.55 46.48 55.36
CA GLU A 700 35.54 47.53 54.34
C GLU A 700 34.56 47.24 53.19
N GLY A 701 34.53 46.02 52.65
CA GLY A 701 33.56 45.64 51.62
C GLY A 701 32.10 45.75 52.09
N LEU A 702 31.83 45.36 53.34
CA LEU A 702 30.53 45.50 53.99
C LEU A 702 30.15 46.97 54.22
N LYS A 703 31.13 47.81 54.64
CA LYS A 703 30.95 49.25 54.80
C LYS A 703 30.62 49.93 53.46
N GLN A 704 31.33 49.59 52.39
CA GLN A 704 31.07 50.12 51.05
C GLN A 704 29.68 49.72 50.54
N TYR A 705 29.29 48.45 50.72
CA TYR A 705 27.95 47.95 50.39
C TYR A 705 26.84 48.69 51.15
N LEU A 706 26.95 48.78 52.48
CA LEU A 706 25.93 49.45 53.29
C LEU A 706 25.79 50.95 52.98
N THR A 707 26.91 51.63 52.66
CA THR A 707 26.92 53.06 52.31
C THR A 707 26.41 53.36 50.90
N ARG A 708 26.73 52.53 49.90
CA ARG A 708 26.39 52.76 48.48
C ARG A 708 25.07 52.12 48.07
N ASP A 709 24.87 50.88 48.47
CA ASP A 709 23.83 50.00 47.94
C ASP A 709 22.64 49.83 48.90
N VAL A 710 22.77 50.16 50.18
CA VAL A 710 21.71 50.03 51.21
C VAL A 710 21.29 51.36 51.89
N PRO A 711 21.56 52.59 51.37
CA PRO A 711 21.39 53.82 52.14
C PRO A 711 19.94 54.13 52.52
N ASP A 712 18.96 53.78 51.69
CA ASP A 712 17.54 54.09 51.94
C ASP A 712 16.83 53.04 52.80
N GLU A 713 17.23 51.77 52.72
CA GLU A 713 16.81 50.72 53.67
C GLU A 713 17.29 51.02 55.11
N LEU A 714 18.45 51.65 55.26
CA LEU A 714 18.97 52.09 56.56
C LEU A 714 18.29 53.37 57.08
N ARG A 715 17.58 54.11 56.21
CA ARG A 715 16.76 55.28 56.57
C ARG A 715 15.34 54.87 57.01
N ASP A 716 14.77 53.82 56.42
CA ASP A 716 13.45 53.33 56.83
C ASP A 716 13.41 52.83 58.30
N LYS A 717 12.28 53.07 58.96
CA LYS A 717 12.05 52.81 60.39
C LYS A 717 11.77 51.33 60.70
N GLN A 718 11.34 50.52 59.74
CA GLN A 718 11.17 49.07 59.90
C GLN A 718 12.47 48.32 59.54
N SER A 719 13.05 48.59 58.37
CA SER A 719 14.32 47.98 57.94
C SER A 719 15.48 48.33 58.87
N ARG A 720 15.55 49.55 59.42
CA ARG A 720 16.53 49.87 60.47
C ARG A 720 16.34 49.05 61.76
N LYS A 721 15.11 48.67 62.14
CA LYS A 721 14.90 47.71 63.24
C LYS A 721 15.41 46.31 62.88
N LYS A 722 15.21 45.86 61.63
CA LYS A 722 15.70 44.57 61.11
C LYS A 722 17.23 44.50 61.18
N TRP A 723 17.95 45.52 60.69
CA TRP A 723 19.42 45.60 60.72
C TRP A 723 20.01 45.66 62.15
N TYR A 724 19.56 46.58 63.00
CA TYR A 724 20.07 46.69 64.39
C TYR A 724 19.59 45.54 65.32
N GLY A 725 18.58 44.78 64.89
CA GLY A 725 18.11 43.57 65.57
C GLY A 725 19.13 42.42 65.57
N ILE A 726 20.10 42.41 64.65
CA ILE A 726 21.16 41.41 64.61
C ILE A 726 22.03 41.53 65.86
N LYS A 727 22.12 40.43 66.63
CA LYS A 727 22.85 40.36 67.91
C LYS A 727 24.35 40.08 67.74
N HIS A 728 25.01 40.77 66.81
CA HIS A 728 26.45 40.62 66.59
C HIS A 728 27.21 41.94 66.81
N PRO A 729 28.16 42.03 67.76
CA PRO A 729 28.73 43.31 68.20
C PRO A 729 29.60 43.99 67.13
N GLU A 730 30.37 43.23 66.35
CA GLU A 730 31.21 43.82 65.29
C GLU A 730 30.37 44.38 64.13
N LEU A 731 29.22 43.77 63.84
CA LEU A 731 28.30 44.28 62.81
C LEU A 731 27.64 45.59 63.27
N ARG A 732 27.34 45.72 64.56
CA ARG A 732 26.82 46.97 65.14
C ARG A 732 27.81 48.12 65.02
N LYS A 733 29.11 47.88 65.24
CA LYS A 733 30.17 48.88 64.98
C LYS A 733 30.16 49.35 63.53
N VAL A 734 30.06 48.43 62.56
CA VAL A 734 29.98 48.80 61.13
C VAL A 734 28.70 49.58 60.82
N LEU A 735 27.55 49.18 61.36
CA LEU A 735 26.29 49.93 61.20
C LEU A 735 26.33 51.31 61.88
N GLU A 736 27.08 51.48 62.97
CA GLU A 736 27.29 52.77 63.64
C GLU A 736 28.26 53.66 62.85
N GLU A 737 29.39 53.12 62.36
CA GLU A 737 30.31 53.82 61.45
C GLU A 737 29.61 54.29 60.17
N VAL A 738 28.82 53.41 59.52
CA VAL A 738 28.03 53.75 58.33
C VAL A 738 26.94 54.77 58.65
N ALA A 739 26.24 54.66 59.79
CA ALA A 739 25.19 55.61 60.16
C ALA A 739 25.76 57.01 60.49
N ASP A 740 26.93 57.08 61.12
CA ASP A 740 27.60 58.36 61.35
C ASP A 740 28.14 58.94 60.03
N GLU A 741 28.63 58.12 59.09
CA GLU A 741 29.08 58.58 57.75
C GLU A 741 27.94 59.03 56.82
N THR A 742 26.83 58.27 56.75
CA THR A 742 25.70 58.51 55.82
C THR A 742 24.66 59.53 56.31
N SER A 743 24.69 59.93 57.59
CA SER A 743 23.67 60.82 58.15
C SER A 743 23.96 62.31 57.90
N GLY A 744 22.93 63.04 57.43
CA GLY A 744 23.03 64.45 57.06
C GLY A 744 23.37 65.35 58.25
N GLY A 745 24.22 66.36 58.04
CA GLY A 745 25.01 67.02 59.09
C GLY A 745 24.29 67.53 60.36
N LEU A 746 22.98 67.77 60.31
CA LEU A 746 22.17 68.13 61.49
C LEU A 746 22.10 66.99 62.54
N SER A 747 22.11 65.71 62.13
CA SER A 747 22.04 64.57 63.07
C SER A 747 23.32 64.42 63.90
N ARG A 748 24.49 64.61 63.28
CA ARG A 748 25.79 64.62 63.97
C ARG A 748 25.86 65.72 65.02
N PHE A 749 25.14 66.83 64.82
CA PHE A 749 25.09 67.95 65.77
C PHE A 749 24.26 67.60 67.01
N PHE A 750 23.05 67.03 66.83
CA PHE A 750 22.17 66.66 67.93
C PHE A 750 22.75 65.57 68.85
N ARG A 751 23.39 64.53 68.28
CA ARG A 751 24.03 63.46 69.08
C ARG A 751 25.13 63.99 70.00
N LYS A 752 25.86 65.05 69.59
CA LYS A 752 27.03 65.58 70.30
C LYS A 752 26.70 66.55 71.44
N TYR A 753 25.44 66.96 71.59
CA TYR A 753 24.99 67.92 72.62
C TYR A 753 24.05 67.36 73.69
N MET A 754 23.36 66.24 73.43
CA MET A 754 22.43 65.66 74.43
C MET A 754 23.13 65.17 75.70
N ASP A 755 24.34 64.61 75.60
CA ASP A 755 25.16 64.20 76.75
C ASP A 755 25.58 65.36 77.66
N LYS A 756 25.28 66.62 77.30
CA LYS A 756 25.58 67.82 78.09
C LYS A 756 24.36 68.65 78.50
N LEU A 757 23.15 68.27 78.09
CA LEU A 757 21.93 69.02 78.40
C LEU A 757 21.06 68.38 79.50
N LEU A 758 21.48 67.21 80.00
CA LEU A 758 20.79 66.45 81.06
C LEU A 758 21.16 66.90 82.51
N ILE A 759 21.92 68.00 82.64
CA ILE A 759 22.25 68.65 83.91
C ILE A 759 21.97 70.15 83.77
N GLY A 760 20.83 70.63 84.28
CA GLY A 760 20.62 72.08 84.43
C GLY A 760 19.25 72.70 84.06
N VAL A 761 18.17 71.95 83.82
CA VAL A 761 16.82 72.53 83.71
C VAL A 761 15.82 71.73 84.57
N ALA A 762 15.73 72.09 85.86
CA ALA A 762 14.83 71.47 86.82
C ALA A 762 14.29 72.51 87.83
N GLY A 763 13.55 73.48 87.32
CA GLY A 763 12.85 74.50 88.11
C GLY A 763 12.72 75.82 87.37
N VAL A 764 11.60 76.54 87.58
CA VAL A 764 11.32 77.91 87.11
C VAL A 764 11.16 77.97 85.56
N ILE A 765 10.01 78.25 84.94
CA ILE A 765 8.76 78.91 85.40
C ILE A 765 7.52 78.08 85.03
N SER A 766 6.61 77.90 86.00
CA SER A 766 5.17 77.68 85.74
C SER A 766 4.44 79.03 85.79
N ILE A 767 3.31 79.14 85.09
CA ILE A 767 2.44 80.33 84.96
C ILE A 767 2.88 81.29 83.83
N GLY A 768 2.05 81.30 82.78
CA GLY A 768 2.18 82.11 81.57
C GLY A 768 0.90 81.98 80.73
N VAL A 769 -0.26 82.09 81.38
CA VAL A 769 -1.59 81.81 80.82
C VAL A 769 -2.18 83.10 80.23
N ILE A 770 -3.24 82.98 79.41
CA ILE A 770 -4.10 84.08 78.91
C ILE A 770 -3.43 84.98 77.84
N ALA A 771 -3.41 84.50 76.59
CA ALA A 771 -3.12 85.34 75.42
C ALA A 771 -3.84 84.92 74.12
N TRP A 772 -4.10 83.62 73.92
CA TRP A 772 -4.48 83.07 72.60
C TRP A 772 -5.85 82.37 72.58
N VAL A 773 -6.84 82.97 73.23
CA VAL A 773 -8.27 82.52 73.22
C VAL A 773 -9.22 83.64 72.74
N VAL A 774 -8.70 84.83 72.41
CA VAL A 774 -9.51 86.02 72.08
C VAL A 774 -9.27 86.55 70.65
N MET A 775 -8.25 86.06 69.93
CA MET A 775 -8.12 86.36 68.50
C MET A 775 -8.82 85.32 67.62
N LEU A 776 -9.97 85.76 67.10
CA LEU A 776 -10.58 85.33 65.83
C LEU A 776 -11.28 83.96 65.81
N SER A 777 -12.42 83.89 66.50
CA SER A 777 -13.61 83.29 65.89
C SER A 777 -14.33 84.33 65.03
N MET A 778 -14.68 84.00 63.78
CA MET A 778 -15.80 84.57 62.98
C MET A 778 -15.80 84.00 61.55
N GLY A 779 -16.98 83.61 61.04
CA GLY A 779 -17.26 83.56 59.58
C GLY A 779 -17.26 82.20 58.87
N ASP A 780 -18.40 81.49 58.92
CA ASP A 780 -18.99 80.81 57.75
C ASP A 780 -19.71 81.87 56.85
N PRO A 781 -20.10 81.62 55.57
CA PRO A 781 -20.30 80.32 54.89
C PRO A 781 -19.76 80.24 53.42
N SER A 782 -20.14 79.18 52.69
CA SER A 782 -19.95 78.98 51.23
C SER A 782 -20.85 79.89 50.36
N PRO A 783 -20.52 80.18 49.07
CA PRO A 783 -20.97 79.32 47.94
C PRO A 783 -20.11 79.33 46.63
N ALA A 784 -20.30 78.30 45.76
CA ALA A 784 -20.18 78.29 44.26
C ALA A 784 -18.83 78.71 43.56
N GLN A 785 -18.45 78.30 42.33
CA GLN A 785 -18.94 77.34 41.31
C GLN A 785 -17.79 76.91 40.33
N MET A 786 -18.06 75.86 39.52
CA MET A 786 -17.39 75.24 38.32
C MET A 786 -16.57 76.12 37.30
N PRO A 787 -15.85 75.58 36.26
CA PRO A 787 -15.58 74.17 35.82
C PRO A 787 -14.16 73.84 35.20
N GLN A 788 -14.03 72.64 34.57
CA GLN A 788 -13.17 72.20 33.41
C GLN A 788 -11.67 71.76 33.57
N GLN A 789 -11.43 70.42 33.54
CA GLN A 789 -10.77 69.55 32.51
C GLN A 789 -9.63 70.07 31.56
N PRO A 790 -8.85 69.21 30.83
CA PRO A 790 -8.73 67.71 30.81
C PRO A 790 -7.27 67.12 30.62
N VAL A 791 -7.18 65.80 30.28
CA VAL A 791 -6.08 65.06 29.57
C VAL A 791 -4.75 64.73 30.33
N VAL A 792 -4.04 63.59 30.13
CA VAL A 792 -4.40 62.14 29.95
C VAL A 792 -3.11 61.25 30.03
N ASN A 793 -3.25 59.98 30.47
CA ASN A 793 -2.26 58.86 30.38
C ASN A 793 -0.89 59.00 31.13
N ASN A 794 -0.13 57.92 31.42
CA ASN A 794 -0.23 56.50 31.01
C ASN A 794 0.27 55.52 32.11
N ASN A 795 -0.32 54.31 32.19
CA ASN A 795 0.10 53.08 32.92
C ASN A 795 0.45 53.20 34.44
N GLY A 796 0.09 52.25 35.33
CA GLY A 796 -0.65 50.99 35.20
C GLY A 796 0.23 49.76 35.50
N ASP A 797 0.13 49.19 36.71
CA ASP A 797 0.84 47.95 37.10
C ASP A 797 0.20 47.25 38.35
N ASN A 798 0.64 46.01 38.63
CA ASN A 798 0.45 45.15 39.82
C ASN A 798 -0.90 44.41 40.09
N GLN A 799 -0.78 43.06 40.12
CA GLN A 799 -1.07 42.10 41.24
C GLN A 799 -2.35 42.24 42.11
N GLU A 800 -3.04 41.18 42.59
CA GLU A 800 -2.75 39.73 42.58
C GLU A 800 -4.02 38.82 42.71
N ASN A 801 -3.80 37.50 42.87
CA ASN A 801 -4.77 36.39 43.08
C ASN A 801 -5.69 36.54 44.33
N PRO A 802 -6.75 35.71 44.57
CA PRO A 802 -7.09 34.42 43.93
C PRO A 802 -8.59 34.11 43.60
N GLY A 803 -8.81 33.06 42.80
CA GLY A 803 -9.68 31.94 43.20
C GLY A 803 -11.18 31.92 42.80
N SER A 804 -11.52 30.95 41.93
CA SER A 804 -12.84 30.29 41.78
C SER A 804 -14.01 31.02 41.11
N GLN A 805 -14.85 30.21 40.43
CA GLN A 805 -16.15 30.52 39.81
C GLN A 805 -17.24 30.85 40.87
N PRO A 806 -18.45 31.41 40.55
CA PRO A 806 -19.15 31.30 39.24
C PRO A 806 -20.08 32.45 38.73
N SER A 807 -20.31 32.43 37.40
CA SER A 807 -21.60 32.66 36.69
C SER A 807 -22.35 34.03 36.68
N THR A 808 -23.09 34.23 35.58
CA THR A 808 -24.06 35.30 35.21
C THR A 808 -23.47 36.62 34.66
N GLY A 809 -24.02 37.22 33.59
CA GLY A 809 -24.98 36.69 32.60
C GLY A 809 -25.54 37.75 31.61
N GLN A 810 -25.86 37.33 30.37
CA GLN A 810 -26.53 38.11 29.28
C GLN A 810 -25.73 39.32 28.74
N GLN A 811 -25.83 39.79 27.49
CA GLN A 811 -26.53 39.41 26.24
C GLN A 811 -25.71 40.04 25.04
N THR A 812 -25.97 39.91 23.73
CA THR A 812 -27.12 39.46 22.90
C THR A 812 -26.68 38.45 21.78
N ASP A 813 -27.61 38.14 20.88
CA ASP A 813 -27.53 37.30 19.67
C ASP A 813 -27.79 38.19 18.40
N PRO A 814 -28.08 37.73 17.14
CA PRO A 814 -28.39 36.38 16.63
C PRO A 814 -27.62 35.88 15.38
N GLY A 815 -27.63 34.56 15.13
CA GLY A 815 -27.02 33.92 13.94
C GLY A 815 -27.64 32.61 13.37
N THR A 816 -28.79 32.15 13.88
CA THR A 816 -29.68 31.10 13.30
C THR A 816 -29.10 29.68 13.04
N ALA A 817 -29.02 28.91 14.13
CA ALA A 817 -29.39 27.48 14.32
C ALA A 817 -29.49 26.47 13.14
N PRO A 818 -28.88 25.28 13.29
CA PRO A 818 -29.28 24.01 12.66
C PRO A 818 -30.11 23.11 13.61
N THR A 819 -30.78 22.07 13.07
CA THR A 819 -31.33 20.93 13.84
C THR A 819 -31.30 19.64 13.02
N GLY A 820 -31.06 18.49 13.66
CA GLY A 820 -31.27 17.16 13.08
C GLY A 820 -31.47 16.11 14.18
N THR A 821 -31.95 14.92 13.81
CA THR A 821 -32.13 13.78 14.73
C THR A 821 -32.19 12.44 14.00
N THR A 822 -31.46 11.45 14.53
CA THR A 822 -31.71 9.99 14.41
C THR A 822 -32.76 9.57 15.47
N PRO A 823 -33.29 8.30 15.56
CA PRO A 823 -32.74 7.03 15.05
C PRO A 823 -33.76 5.94 14.57
N ASN A 824 -33.21 4.74 14.26
CA ASN A 824 -33.81 3.39 14.31
C ASN A 824 -35.08 3.01 13.48
N GLY A 825 -35.01 1.83 12.84
CA GLY A 825 -36.06 0.81 13.02
C GLY A 825 -36.64 0.05 11.81
N THR A 826 -36.15 -1.19 11.61
CA THR A 826 -36.98 -2.40 11.28
C THR A 826 -37.55 -2.59 9.85
N VAL A 827 -37.70 -3.87 9.47
CA VAL A 827 -38.23 -4.41 8.19
C VAL A 827 -39.56 -5.14 8.44
N PRO A 828 -40.65 -4.83 7.70
CA PRO A 828 -41.16 -5.64 6.57
C PRO A 828 -41.71 -4.78 5.40
N GLY A 829 -42.24 -5.25 4.27
CA GLY A 829 -42.39 -6.61 3.71
C GLY A 829 -43.60 -6.72 2.75
N ASN A 830 -43.47 -7.52 1.67
CA ASN A 830 -44.48 -7.93 0.66
C ASN A 830 -45.14 -6.90 -0.30
N GLU A 831 -45.34 -7.38 -1.54
CA GLU A 831 -46.50 -7.25 -2.46
C GLU A 831 -47.17 -5.87 -2.68
N SER A 832 -47.36 -5.37 -3.91
CA SER A 832 -48.18 -6.02 -4.95
C SER A 832 -48.16 -5.25 -6.30
N VAL A 833 -48.82 -5.80 -7.34
CA VAL A 833 -48.88 -5.28 -8.73
C VAL A 833 -50.28 -4.73 -9.06
N PRO A 834 -50.39 -3.52 -9.67
CA PRO A 834 -50.95 -3.39 -11.03
C PRO A 834 -50.05 -2.49 -11.93
N ALA A 835 -49.87 -2.66 -13.25
CA ALA A 835 -50.68 -3.19 -14.36
C ALA A 835 -51.60 -2.15 -15.07
N SER A 836 -51.54 -2.12 -16.41
CA SER A 836 -52.31 -1.26 -17.36
C SER A 836 -51.92 0.25 -17.34
N THR A 837 -52.09 1.06 -18.40
CA THR A 837 -52.62 0.82 -19.77
C THR A 837 -52.00 1.80 -20.79
N THR A 838 -51.87 1.41 -22.05
CA THR A 838 -51.81 2.33 -23.22
C THR A 838 -53.21 2.89 -23.51
N PRO A 839 -53.38 4.07 -24.18
CA PRO A 839 -53.51 4.04 -25.65
C PRO A 839 -53.14 5.33 -26.44
N ALA A 840 -53.15 5.18 -27.77
CA ALA A 840 -53.44 6.18 -28.82
C ALA A 840 -52.45 7.32 -29.16
N GLY A 841 -52.30 7.59 -30.47
CA GLY A 841 -51.84 8.86 -31.06
C GLY A 841 -53.04 9.77 -31.40
N PRO A 842 -53.04 10.59 -32.49
CA PRO A 842 -52.38 10.33 -33.79
C PRO A 842 -51.82 11.59 -34.54
N ASN A 843 -51.59 11.44 -35.86
CA ASN A 843 -51.61 12.45 -36.95
C ASN A 843 -50.35 13.27 -37.35
N ASP A 844 -49.79 12.85 -38.51
CA ASP A 844 -49.73 13.64 -39.78
C ASP A 844 -48.59 14.72 -39.97
N PRO A 845 -48.35 15.31 -41.18
CA PRO A 845 -47.50 14.65 -42.20
C PRO A 845 -46.45 15.54 -42.94
N THR A 846 -45.86 14.95 -43.99
CA THR A 846 -45.16 15.54 -45.17
C THR A 846 -43.71 16.06 -45.05
N LYS A 847 -42.82 15.45 -45.85
CA LYS A 847 -42.42 16.01 -47.17
C LYS A 847 -41.82 14.94 -48.08
N ALA A 848 -41.65 15.25 -49.37
CA ALA A 848 -41.33 14.28 -50.42
C ALA A 848 -40.27 14.80 -51.42
N GLY A 849 -39.67 13.88 -52.18
CA GLY A 849 -38.73 14.13 -53.27
C GLY A 849 -37.25 13.88 -52.88
N GLN A 850 -36.37 13.49 -53.81
CA GLN A 850 -36.56 13.13 -55.22
C GLN A 850 -35.43 12.18 -55.67
N THR A 851 -35.74 11.17 -56.49
CA THR A 851 -34.76 10.46 -57.34
C THR A 851 -34.49 11.30 -58.59
N PRO A 852 -33.27 11.24 -59.18
CA PRO A 852 -33.07 10.27 -60.28
C PRO A 852 -31.65 9.65 -60.41
N SER A 853 -31.61 8.40 -60.87
CA SER A 853 -30.52 7.80 -61.68
C SER A 853 -30.88 7.96 -63.18
N PRO A 854 -30.14 7.45 -64.21
CA PRO A 854 -28.85 6.73 -64.24
C PRO A 854 -27.86 7.19 -65.36
N ALA A 855 -26.69 6.53 -65.47
CA ALA A 855 -25.81 6.32 -66.66
C ALA A 855 -24.46 5.73 -66.14
N THR A 856 -23.91 4.58 -66.57
CA THR A 856 -23.29 4.18 -67.87
C THR A 856 -22.10 5.08 -68.28
N ASP A 857 -20.94 4.60 -68.74
CA ASP A 857 -20.58 3.27 -69.29
C ASP A 857 -19.05 2.97 -69.27
N SER A 858 -18.67 1.69 -69.53
CA SER A 858 -17.40 1.23 -70.15
C SER A 858 -16.06 1.39 -69.39
N GLY A 859 -15.01 0.62 -69.77
CA GLY A 859 -13.61 0.97 -69.41
C GLY A 859 -12.56 -0.10 -68.99
N LYS A 860 -12.63 -1.36 -69.44
CA LYS A 860 -11.50 -2.34 -69.36
C LYS A 860 -10.92 -2.57 -70.78
N PRO A 861 -9.71 -3.14 -70.99
CA PRO A 861 -8.50 -3.25 -70.15
C PRO A 861 -7.21 -2.76 -70.87
N ALA A 862 -6.05 -2.62 -70.18
CA ALA A 862 -4.72 -2.79 -70.81
C ALA A 862 -3.53 -2.90 -69.82
N SER A 863 -2.62 -3.81 -70.15
CA SER A 863 -1.18 -3.95 -69.83
C SER A 863 -0.54 -4.53 -71.12
N PRO A 864 0.80 -4.50 -71.44
CA PRO A 864 1.98 -4.37 -70.57
C PRO A 864 3.21 -3.60 -71.16
N GLY A 865 4.37 -3.64 -70.46
CA GLY A 865 5.72 -3.23 -70.93
C GLY A 865 6.52 -2.50 -69.83
N LYS A 866 7.73 -2.89 -69.38
CA LYS A 866 9.07 -3.01 -70.05
C LYS A 866 9.62 -1.65 -70.52
N THR A 867 10.88 -1.26 -70.28
CA THR A 867 12.09 -1.88 -69.64
C THR A 867 12.85 -0.75 -68.89
N GLU A 868 13.89 -0.90 -68.04
CA GLU A 868 15.12 -1.74 -68.00
C GLU A 868 15.72 -1.69 -66.54
N GLN A 869 16.98 -1.96 -66.15
CA GLN A 869 18.24 -2.19 -66.87
C GLN A 869 19.15 -3.31 -66.29
N GLN A 870 20.37 -2.98 -65.83
CA GLN A 870 21.51 -3.89 -65.53
C GLN A 870 22.11 -3.55 -64.12
N GLY A 871 22.88 -4.42 -63.43
CA GLY A 871 23.34 -5.76 -63.83
C GLY A 871 24.15 -6.53 -62.76
N ALA A 872 24.83 -7.58 -63.22
CA ALA A 872 25.56 -8.68 -62.54
C ALA A 872 26.65 -8.33 -61.49
N GLY A 873 27.14 -9.27 -60.66
CA GLY A 873 26.66 -10.65 -60.41
C GLY A 873 27.69 -11.68 -59.84
N GLN A 874 27.13 -12.77 -59.28
CA GLN A 874 27.71 -14.12 -59.06
C GLN A 874 28.84 -14.37 -58.02
N ALA A 875 28.97 -15.65 -57.66
CA ALA A 875 29.80 -16.22 -56.58
C ALA A 875 30.75 -17.32 -57.13
N PRO A 876 31.55 -17.98 -56.26
CA PRO A 876 31.89 -19.39 -56.50
C PRO A 876 31.82 -20.31 -55.27
N THR A 877 32.02 -21.61 -55.49
CA THR A 877 31.82 -22.71 -54.54
C THR A 877 33.04 -23.65 -54.42
N VAL A 878 33.27 -24.21 -53.21
CA VAL A 878 33.96 -25.50 -52.90
C VAL A 878 35.46 -25.63 -53.26
N GLY A 879 36.29 -26.08 -52.30
CA GLY A 879 37.70 -26.44 -52.56
C GLY A 879 38.48 -27.00 -51.34
N SER A 880 38.73 -28.30 -51.32
CA SER A 880 39.33 -29.18 -50.30
C SER A 880 40.81 -28.95 -49.85
N GLY A 881 41.11 -29.30 -48.57
CA GLY A 881 42.40 -29.80 -48.06
C GLY A 881 43.25 -28.83 -47.22
N SER A 882 44.23 -29.24 -46.38
CA SER A 882 44.57 -30.51 -45.70
C SER A 882 45.76 -30.28 -44.73
N THR A 883 46.11 -31.23 -43.84
CA THR A 883 47.33 -31.33 -42.99
C THR A 883 47.52 -30.33 -41.82
N ASN A 884 48.15 -30.67 -40.67
CA ASN A 884 48.36 -31.95 -39.95
C ASN A 884 48.82 -31.70 -38.47
N THR A 885 49.02 -32.78 -37.68
CA THR A 885 49.49 -32.87 -36.26
C THR A 885 48.45 -32.43 -35.21
N GLY A 886 48.31 -33.08 -34.04
CA GLY A 886 48.92 -34.30 -33.47
C GLY A 886 48.88 -34.23 -31.94
N THR A 887 48.31 -35.18 -31.17
CA THR A 887 48.93 -36.47 -30.79
C THR A 887 47.86 -37.41 -30.13
N GLN A 888 48.15 -38.71 -30.00
CA GLN A 888 47.21 -39.76 -29.56
C GLN A 888 47.42 -40.24 -28.10
N THR A 889 46.36 -40.77 -27.46
CA THR A 889 46.32 -42.08 -26.75
C THR A 889 44.85 -42.45 -26.42
N LYS A 890 44.25 -43.46 -27.07
CA LYS A 890 44.21 -44.91 -26.72
C LYS A 890 43.22 -45.31 -25.61
N THR A 891 42.11 -45.91 -26.04
CA THR A 891 41.24 -46.85 -25.28
C THR A 891 41.97 -48.17 -24.97
N PRO A 892 41.44 -48.99 -24.04
CA PRO A 892 40.70 -50.19 -24.46
C PRO A 892 39.37 -50.39 -23.68
N ALA A 893 38.58 -51.40 -24.07
CA ALA A 893 37.23 -51.62 -23.56
C ALA A 893 37.02 -53.00 -22.91
N THR A 894 36.27 -53.01 -21.81
CA THR A 894 35.46 -54.09 -21.18
C THR A 894 34.64 -53.41 -20.06
N GLY A 895 33.49 -53.90 -19.58
CA GLY A 895 32.68 -55.07 -19.92
C GLY A 895 31.65 -55.31 -18.80
N ASN A 896 30.66 -56.18 -19.03
CA ASN A 896 29.69 -56.74 -18.08
C ASN A 896 28.60 -55.81 -17.47
N ASN A 897 27.36 -56.13 -17.84
CA ASN A 897 26.15 -56.01 -17.01
C ASN A 897 26.28 -56.99 -15.80
N PRO A 898 25.57 -56.82 -14.65
CA PRO A 898 24.26 -57.47 -14.57
C PRO A 898 23.18 -56.87 -13.61
N ALA A 899 21.92 -57.14 -13.98
CA ALA A 899 20.83 -57.64 -13.13
C ALA A 899 20.43 -56.96 -11.79
N THR A 900 19.25 -56.30 -11.83
CA THR A 900 18.08 -56.48 -10.93
C THR A 900 18.26 -56.88 -9.45
N ALA A 901 17.75 -56.01 -8.56
CA ALA A 901 17.01 -56.44 -7.37
C ALA A 901 15.91 -55.42 -6.99
N LYS A 902 14.79 -55.92 -6.48
CA LYS A 902 13.72 -55.20 -5.75
C LYS A 902 14.01 -55.24 -4.23
N PRO A 903 13.36 -54.45 -3.33
CA PRO A 903 11.91 -54.15 -3.27
C PRO A 903 11.32 -53.17 -4.30
#